data_AF-A0A3N5VPP9-F1
#
_entry.id   AF-A0A3N5VPP9-F1
#
_cell.length_a   1.000
_cell.length_b   1.000
_cell.length_c   1.000
_cell.angle_alpha   90.00
_cell.angle_beta   90.00
_cell.angle_gamma   90.00
#
_symmetry.space_group_name_H-M   'P 1'
#
loop_
_entity.id
_entity.type
_entity.pdbx_description
1 polymer ?
#
loop_
_entity_poly.entity_id
_entity_poly.type
_entity_poly.pdbx_seq_one_letter_code
_entity_poly.pdbx_strand_id
1 'polypeptide(L)'
;MAVFLERSINGSGFEPPAAMGIFADVPPGYWASGWIEQLFNDAITLGCAVSPLRYCPDSPVTRAEMAVFILRSLNGRNFSPPPAVGIFADVPTSHWAAAWVEELYRAKITAGCSTNPLNFCPDNPVSRAEMALFLGRAFEFPLVAQYSINSTGQNREGVPISAVAEQPLSGLNGFQIFANNDLGMHCGDLDHRIASILPPFNVVHAQVFAKGAAPQLLTDSAVDVYYSAASNPKDPALQNPIPNSVFKTNFWEANPLTGNPFAFDGYDPFYPPGILQLFPILHDVSLPGPDVARLYLGDGQLAADQQNMPGFANPYLDNLRQRFTRFDTDFPFFVDFPAFGYTLSALNWFAADGIPITPFDDFGRHNSYPLMRIQAVDKSGSLSGSAGTVLASVDTVLPVSAEADCFRCHTSAADGGNGEAACIPGVDGNCLQGGGRKTGTAFQVATASMDTANVPAAVSREWAADLNIIRLHDARHGTSLQTQTPVVCQRCHYTPALDLAQVGPLGPGDAAANGREQRIHRTNSRVLHTYHAQFTDLFDEVMPPPTDASRFNPATGKPEINAFVQDKLSRSCYQCHPGRDTKCLRGAMFNGGLVCQDCHGGMRQVGNDFSINFSSTTPFPAGADLSRRVPWAHEPGCQSCHTGDVLNNLTSDPNVIRGTDGIRLLRAYRSNDPDSRPVVSTNRRFAENEIGGKQVLYRLSKDSHAGVYCEACHGSTHAEWPVKPEEGTYVANDNMAAIRLQGYPGVITECTVCHVAGSLPVSLNGPHGLHPVGDSRWVNGHEDFLEGRSLDTCRTCHGTNGEGTVLAKVRATRTLGVEDRTVTLNKGSLVGCGICHENPM
;
A
#
# COMPACT_ATOMS: atom_id res chain seq x y z
N MET A 1 15.79 -24.17 -29.55
CA MET A 1 16.03 -22.73 -29.31
C MET A 1 14.87 -21.88 -29.83
N ALA A 2 14.60 -21.88 -31.15
CA ALA A 2 13.54 -21.08 -31.79
C ALA A 2 12.21 -21.04 -31.02
N VAL A 3 11.60 -22.20 -30.75
CA VAL A 3 10.35 -22.30 -29.99
C VAL A 3 10.39 -21.55 -28.65
N PHE A 4 11.48 -21.71 -27.89
CA PHE A 4 11.60 -21.09 -26.57
C PHE A 4 11.74 -19.57 -26.67
N LEU A 5 12.56 -19.05 -27.58
CA LEU A 5 12.73 -17.61 -27.76
C LEU A 5 11.45 -16.96 -28.29
N GLU A 6 10.83 -17.56 -29.30
CA GLU A 6 9.58 -17.03 -29.88
C GLU A 6 8.44 -16.98 -28.86
N ARG A 7 8.28 -18.03 -28.04
CA ARG A 7 7.30 -17.99 -26.94
C ARG A 7 7.70 -17.04 -25.81
N SER A 8 9.00 -16.77 -25.65
CA SER A 8 9.48 -15.81 -24.66
C SER A 8 9.20 -14.36 -25.07
N ILE A 9 9.28 -14.07 -26.37
CA ILE A 9 9.03 -12.75 -26.96
C ILE A 9 7.52 -12.50 -27.10
N ASN A 10 6.79 -13.49 -27.62
CA ASN A 10 5.40 -13.32 -28.08
C ASN A 10 4.36 -13.92 -27.13
N GLY A 11 4.78 -14.56 -26.04
CA GLY A 11 3.93 -15.21 -25.04
C GLY A 11 3.69 -16.71 -25.27
N SER A 12 3.26 -17.42 -24.22
CA SER A 12 3.18 -18.89 -24.21
C SER A 12 2.15 -19.50 -25.17
N GLY A 13 1.14 -18.71 -25.57
CA GLY A 13 0.10 -19.10 -26.53
C GLY A 13 0.41 -18.73 -27.98
N PHE A 14 1.58 -18.13 -28.25
CA PHE A 14 1.98 -17.81 -29.62
C PHE A 14 2.17 -19.09 -30.43
N GLU A 15 1.70 -19.08 -31.67
CA GLU A 15 1.97 -20.09 -32.69
C GLU A 15 2.38 -19.34 -33.97
N PRO A 16 3.54 -19.66 -34.57
CA PRO A 16 4.03 -18.95 -35.73
C PRO A 16 3.21 -19.30 -36.99
N PRO A 17 3.25 -18.45 -38.03
CA PRO A 17 2.69 -18.79 -39.33
C PRO A 17 3.25 -20.10 -39.90
N ALA A 18 2.49 -20.73 -40.80
CA ALA A 18 2.95 -21.93 -41.50
C ALA A 18 4.22 -21.65 -42.32
N ALA A 19 5.19 -22.56 -42.27
CA ALA A 19 6.48 -22.40 -42.92
C ALA A 19 6.37 -22.39 -44.45
N MET A 20 7.13 -21.50 -45.09
CA MET A 20 7.23 -21.37 -46.54
C MET A 20 8.39 -22.21 -47.14
N GLY A 21 9.28 -22.75 -46.31
CA GLY A 21 10.45 -23.53 -46.72
C GLY A 21 11.64 -22.67 -47.13
N ILE A 22 11.99 -21.64 -46.35
CA ILE A 22 13.07 -20.69 -46.72
C ILE A 22 14.49 -21.27 -46.53
N PHE A 23 14.66 -22.23 -45.62
CA PHE A 23 15.95 -22.87 -45.34
C PHE A 23 16.07 -24.19 -46.12
N ALA A 24 17.20 -24.38 -46.81
CA ALA A 24 17.44 -25.54 -47.66
C ALA A 24 17.51 -26.88 -46.90
N ASP A 25 17.76 -26.83 -45.59
CA ASP A 25 17.89 -27.97 -44.69
C ASP A 25 16.73 -28.12 -43.69
N VAL A 26 15.67 -27.32 -43.82
CA VAL A 26 14.46 -27.40 -43.00
C VAL A 26 13.22 -27.49 -43.91
N PRO A 27 12.72 -28.70 -44.22
CA PRO A 27 11.53 -28.82 -45.06
C PRO A 27 10.29 -28.24 -44.36
N PRO A 28 9.26 -27.75 -45.09
CA PRO A 28 8.06 -27.16 -44.49
C PRO A 28 7.35 -28.05 -43.47
N GLY A 29 7.42 -29.38 -43.63
CA GLY A 29 6.85 -30.36 -42.69
C GLY A 29 7.70 -30.68 -41.45
N TYR A 30 8.89 -30.06 -41.30
CA TYR A 30 9.69 -30.22 -40.08
C TYR A 30 8.95 -29.60 -38.89
N TRP A 31 8.93 -30.30 -37.74
CA TRP A 31 8.07 -29.94 -36.60
C TRP A 31 8.27 -28.51 -36.07
N ALA A 32 9.47 -27.93 -36.25
CA ALA A 32 9.81 -26.58 -35.83
C ALA A 32 9.95 -25.59 -37.00
N SER A 33 9.54 -25.95 -38.22
CA SER A 33 9.75 -25.14 -39.43
C SER A 33 9.21 -23.71 -39.28
N GLY A 34 7.94 -23.55 -38.86
CA GLY A 34 7.32 -22.22 -38.67
C GLY A 34 8.03 -21.39 -37.62
N TRP A 35 8.48 -22.02 -36.53
CA TRP A 35 9.23 -21.37 -35.45
C TRP A 35 10.61 -20.89 -35.91
N ILE A 36 11.28 -21.69 -36.73
CA ILE A 36 12.60 -21.38 -37.29
C ILE A 36 12.50 -20.20 -38.25
N GLU A 37 11.48 -20.17 -39.10
CA GLU A 37 11.25 -19.06 -40.02
C GLU A 37 10.86 -17.77 -39.29
N GLN A 38 10.04 -17.86 -38.25
CA GLN A 38 9.72 -16.72 -37.41
C GLN A 38 10.97 -16.12 -36.76
N LEU A 39 11.82 -16.96 -36.16
CA LEU A 39 13.10 -16.52 -35.55
C LEU A 39 14.03 -15.82 -36.55
N PHE A 40 13.99 -16.25 -37.82
CA PHE A 40 14.72 -15.62 -38.91
C PHE A 40 14.09 -14.28 -39.33
N ASN A 41 12.75 -14.22 -39.42
CA ASN A 41 12.01 -13.00 -39.77
C ASN A 41 12.20 -11.89 -38.72
N ASP A 42 12.29 -12.28 -37.45
CA ASP A 42 12.59 -11.39 -36.33
C ASP A 42 14.09 -11.00 -36.26
N ALA A 43 14.89 -11.51 -37.22
CA ALA A 43 16.32 -11.27 -37.37
C ALA A 43 17.15 -11.64 -36.13
N ILE A 44 16.65 -12.58 -35.34
CA ILE A 44 17.36 -13.13 -34.18
C ILE A 44 18.45 -14.09 -34.66
N THR A 45 18.18 -14.87 -35.71
CA THR A 45 19.15 -15.75 -36.38
C THR A 45 19.34 -15.37 -37.85
N LEU A 46 20.51 -15.67 -38.40
CA LEU A 46 20.78 -15.64 -39.85
C LEU A 46 20.90 -17.05 -40.45
N GLY A 47 20.76 -18.09 -39.62
CA GLY A 47 21.14 -19.45 -39.97
C GLY A 47 22.65 -19.71 -39.86
N CYS A 48 23.04 -20.98 -40.04
CA CYS A 48 24.43 -21.42 -40.00
C CYS A 48 25.17 -21.20 -41.34
N ALA A 49 24.45 -20.98 -42.44
CA ALA A 49 25.02 -20.61 -43.73
C ALA A 49 24.05 -19.73 -44.51
N VAL A 50 24.57 -18.77 -45.28
CA VAL A 50 23.76 -17.81 -46.06
C VAL A 50 23.58 -18.19 -47.53
N SER A 51 24.35 -19.16 -48.05
CA SER A 51 24.23 -19.64 -49.44
C SER A 51 24.77 -21.07 -49.61
N PRO A 52 23.93 -22.08 -49.87
CA PRO A 52 22.47 -22.02 -49.71
C PRO A 52 22.12 -21.67 -48.26
N LEU A 53 21.02 -20.93 -48.07
CA LEU A 53 20.53 -20.55 -46.74
C LEU A 53 20.21 -21.83 -45.94
N ARG A 54 20.88 -22.03 -44.81
CA ARG A 54 20.74 -23.21 -43.94
C ARG A 54 20.60 -22.81 -42.48
N TYR A 55 19.75 -23.53 -41.74
CA TYR A 55 19.52 -23.29 -40.31
C TYR A 55 20.34 -24.21 -39.40
N CYS A 56 20.69 -25.41 -39.86
CA CYS A 56 21.34 -26.47 -39.08
C CYS A 56 20.55 -26.87 -37.82
N PRO A 57 19.32 -27.42 -37.95
CA PRO A 57 18.41 -27.62 -36.81
C PRO A 57 18.92 -28.59 -35.74
N ASP A 58 19.79 -29.53 -36.11
CA ASP A 58 20.34 -30.55 -35.21
C ASP A 58 21.71 -30.17 -34.62
N SER A 59 22.28 -29.03 -35.03
CA SER A 59 23.55 -28.55 -34.48
C SER A 59 23.34 -27.92 -33.09
N PRO A 60 24.18 -28.25 -32.10
CA PRO A 60 24.09 -27.63 -30.78
C PRO A 60 24.46 -26.14 -30.87
N VAL A 61 23.68 -25.31 -30.18
CA VAL A 61 23.96 -23.87 -30.04
C VAL A 61 25.06 -23.67 -29.00
N THR A 62 26.06 -22.88 -29.33
CA THR A 62 27.14 -22.49 -28.40
C THR A 62 26.68 -21.39 -27.45
N ARG A 63 27.39 -21.21 -26.32
CA ARG A 63 27.13 -20.09 -25.39
C ARG A 63 27.35 -18.73 -26.04
N ALA A 64 28.30 -18.60 -26.97
CA ALA A 64 28.52 -17.38 -27.74
C ALA A 64 27.33 -17.02 -28.65
N GLU A 65 26.79 -17.99 -29.40
CA GLU A 65 25.60 -17.78 -30.23
C GLU A 65 24.35 -17.48 -29.40
N MET A 66 24.19 -18.18 -28.27
CA MET A 66 23.10 -17.92 -27.31
C MET A 66 23.09 -16.47 -26.82
N ALA A 67 24.26 -15.88 -26.53
CA ALA A 67 24.36 -14.49 -26.09
C ALA A 67 23.77 -13.51 -27.12
N VAL A 68 24.05 -13.75 -28.42
CA VAL A 68 23.47 -12.97 -29.52
C VAL A 68 21.96 -13.12 -29.56
N PHE A 69 21.47 -14.37 -29.52
CA PHE A 69 20.06 -14.66 -29.66
C PHE A 69 19.23 -14.02 -28.54
N ILE A 70 19.67 -14.14 -27.28
CA ILE A 70 18.97 -13.54 -26.14
C ILE A 70 18.97 -12.01 -26.23
N LEU A 71 20.12 -11.38 -26.47
CA LEU A 71 20.20 -9.92 -26.48
C LEU A 71 19.41 -9.28 -27.62
N ARG A 72 19.35 -9.91 -28.80
CA ARG A 72 18.46 -9.46 -29.88
C ARG A 72 16.98 -9.66 -29.56
N SER A 73 16.66 -10.74 -28.88
CA SER A 73 15.28 -11.00 -28.46
C SER A 73 14.79 -9.96 -27.44
N LEU A 74 15.68 -9.45 -26.57
CA LEU A 74 15.34 -8.43 -25.58
C LEU A 74 15.29 -7.01 -26.15
N ASN A 75 16.24 -6.66 -27.02
CA ASN A 75 16.47 -5.28 -27.43
C ASN A 75 16.03 -4.97 -28.87
N GLY A 76 15.48 -5.97 -29.57
CA GLY A 76 15.01 -5.87 -30.93
C GLY A 76 16.10 -6.08 -32.00
N ARG A 77 15.64 -6.26 -33.24
CA ARG A 77 16.44 -6.71 -34.40
C ARG A 77 17.67 -5.88 -34.75
N ASN A 78 17.72 -4.61 -34.36
CA ASN A 78 18.82 -3.68 -34.71
C ASN A 78 19.81 -3.48 -33.57
N PHE A 79 19.65 -4.22 -32.47
CA PHE A 79 20.54 -4.08 -31.33
C PHE A 79 21.97 -4.50 -31.66
N SER A 80 22.92 -3.67 -31.22
CA SER A 80 24.34 -3.94 -31.28
C SER A 80 24.97 -3.50 -29.96
N PRO A 81 25.64 -4.39 -29.22
CA PRO A 81 26.23 -4.05 -27.92
C PRO A 81 27.43 -3.10 -28.07
N PRO A 82 27.81 -2.37 -27.00
CA PRO A 82 29.04 -1.57 -26.97
C PRO A 82 30.30 -2.41 -27.23
N PRO A 83 31.41 -1.82 -27.72
CA PRO A 83 32.66 -2.53 -27.93
C PRO A 83 33.18 -3.22 -26.65
N ALA A 84 33.75 -4.42 -26.81
CA ALA A 84 34.28 -5.22 -25.71
C ALA A 84 35.51 -4.56 -25.05
N VAL A 85 35.60 -4.65 -23.72
CA VAL A 85 36.73 -4.11 -22.93
C VAL A 85 37.62 -5.18 -22.29
N GLY A 86 37.27 -6.46 -22.43
CA GLY A 86 38.03 -7.61 -21.94
C GLY A 86 37.62 -8.04 -20.52
N ILE A 87 36.34 -8.31 -20.27
CA ILE A 87 35.85 -8.74 -18.94
C ILE A 87 36.22 -10.20 -18.61
N PHE A 88 36.10 -11.12 -19.57
CA PHE A 88 36.32 -12.56 -19.36
C PHE A 88 37.72 -12.99 -19.82
N ALA A 89 38.40 -13.80 -19.03
CA ALA A 89 39.78 -14.21 -19.29
C ALA A 89 39.91 -15.15 -20.52
N ASP A 90 38.85 -15.87 -20.87
CA ASP A 90 38.78 -16.79 -22.00
C ASP A 90 38.06 -16.22 -23.24
N VAL A 91 37.69 -14.93 -23.22
CA VAL A 91 37.09 -14.23 -24.37
C VAL A 91 37.93 -12.99 -24.70
N PRO A 92 38.92 -13.12 -25.59
CA PRO A 92 39.70 -11.97 -26.06
C PRO A 92 38.79 -10.90 -26.68
N THR A 93 39.14 -9.61 -26.58
CA THR A 93 38.35 -8.51 -27.18
C THR A 93 38.21 -8.61 -28.70
N SER A 94 39.09 -9.37 -29.36
CA SER A 94 39.03 -9.69 -30.79
C SER A 94 38.07 -10.85 -31.12
N HIS A 95 37.53 -11.55 -30.14
CA HIS A 95 36.56 -12.63 -30.35
C HIS A 95 35.26 -12.06 -30.92
N TRP A 96 34.68 -12.73 -31.93
CA TRP A 96 33.51 -12.23 -32.66
C TRP A 96 32.29 -11.95 -31.75
N ALA A 97 32.14 -12.72 -30.68
CA ALA A 97 31.07 -12.57 -29.70
C ALA A 97 31.44 -11.71 -28.47
N ALA A 98 32.64 -11.14 -28.38
CA ALA A 98 33.14 -10.51 -27.15
C ALA A 98 32.19 -9.43 -26.62
N ALA A 99 31.71 -8.53 -27.48
CA ALA A 99 30.80 -7.46 -27.11
C ALA A 99 29.44 -8.00 -26.61
N TRP A 100 28.92 -9.05 -27.23
CA TRP A 100 27.67 -9.70 -26.83
C TRP A 100 27.79 -10.41 -25.49
N VAL A 101 28.91 -11.09 -25.27
CA VAL A 101 29.21 -11.78 -24.01
C VAL A 101 29.31 -10.79 -22.84
N GLU A 102 29.99 -9.67 -23.04
CA GLU A 102 30.09 -8.62 -22.02
C GLU A 102 28.76 -7.95 -21.74
N GLU A 103 27.96 -7.68 -22.77
CA GLU A 103 26.63 -7.09 -22.58
C GLU A 103 25.70 -8.04 -21.83
N LEU A 104 25.75 -9.35 -22.13
CA LEU A 104 24.99 -10.36 -21.41
C LEU A 104 25.37 -10.42 -19.91
N TYR A 105 26.64 -10.13 -19.60
CA TYR A 105 27.14 -10.02 -18.22
C TYR A 105 26.69 -8.73 -17.55
N ARG A 106 26.77 -7.57 -18.24
CA ARG A 106 26.26 -6.28 -17.73
C ARG A 106 24.76 -6.32 -17.46
N ALA A 107 24.00 -7.03 -18.29
CA ALA A 107 22.59 -7.31 -18.10
C ALA A 107 22.28 -8.30 -16.96
N LYS A 108 23.31 -8.82 -16.25
CA LYS A 108 23.19 -9.80 -15.16
C LYS A 108 22.52 -11.12 -15.56
N ILE A 109 22.51 -11.44 -16.85
CA ILE A 109 21.92 -12.69 -17.36
C ILE A 109 22.89 -13.86 -17.14
N THR A 110 24.19 -13.61 -17.33
CA THR A 110 25.26 -14.61 -17.07
C THR A 110 26.18 -14.18 -15.94
N ALA A 111 26.73 -15.15 -15.21
CA ALA A 111 27.82 -14.95 -14.25
C ALA A 111 29.16 -15.55 -14.73
N GLY A 112 29.19 -16.08 -15.96
CA GLY A 112 30.29 -16.90 -16.47
C GLY A 112 30.14 -18.40 -16.13
N CYS A 113 31.05 -19.22 -16.66
CA CYS A 113 31.19 -20.64 -16.34
C CYS A 113 32.18 -20.90 -15.18
N SER A 114 33.00 -19.90 -14.82
CA SER A 114 33.90 -19.90 -13.66
C SER A 114 34.03 -18.47 -13.16
N THR A 115 34.25 -18.29 -11.85
CA THR A 115 34.42 -16.97 -11.21
C THR A 115 35.87 -16.63 -10.88
N ASN A 116 36.79 -17.61 -10.89
CA ASN A 116 38.22 -17.36 -10.68
C ASN A 116 39.12 -18.39 -11.39
N PRO A 117 39.71 -18.06 -12.55
CA PRO A 117 39.49 -16.81 -13.30
C PRO A 117 38.05 -16.72 -13.82
N LEU A 118 37.58 -15.49 -14.04
CA LEU A 118 36.26 -15.22 -14.60
C LEU A 118 36.25 -15.64 -16.08
N ASN A 119 35.58 -16.76 -16.38
CA ASN A 119 35.50 -17.34 -17.73
C ASN A 119 34.05 -17.42 -18.21
N PHE A 120 33.81 -17.31 -19.52
CA PHE A 120 32.49 -17.42 -20.13
C PHE A 120 32.25 -18.77 -20.82
N CYS A 121 33.31 -19.45 -21.27
CA CYS A 121 33.30 -20.68 -22.06
C CYS A 121 32.51 -20.53 -23.38
N PRO A 122 32.94 -19.66 -24.32
CA PRO A 122 32.14 -19.24 -25.47
C PRO A 122 31.76 -20.38 -26.41
N ASP A 123 32.67 -21.34 -26.63
CA ASP A 123 32.50 -22.42 -27.61
C ASP A 123 31.80 -23.66 -27.06
N ASN A 124 31.51 -23.69 -25.75
CA ASN A 124 30.79 -24.81 -25.15
C ASN A 124 29.32 -24.79 -25.62
N PRO A 125 28.73 -25.96 -25.95
CA PRO A 125 27.29 -26.09 -26.14
C PRO A 125 26.52 -25.62 -24.90
N VAL A 126 25.43 -24.88 -25.11
CA VAL A 126 24.52 -24.51 -24.02
C VAL A 126 23.60 -25.68 -23.68
N SER A 127 23.60 -26.11 -22.42
CA SER A 127 22.66 -27.14 -21.96
C SER A 127 21.24 -26.59 -21.85
N ARG A 128 20.24 -27.47 -21.83
CA ARG A 128 18.83 -27.08 -21.62
C ARG A 128 18.60 -26.38 -20.28
N ALA A 129 19.30 -26.80 -19.23
CA ALA A 129 19.21 -26.20 -17.89
C ALA A 129 19.82 -24.79 -17.87
N GLU A 130 20.99 -24.62 -18.48
CA GLU A 130 21.60 -23.29 -18.62
C GLU A 130 20.72 -22.36 -19.46
N MET A 131 20.17 -22.86 -20.58
CA MET A 131 19.27 -22.06 -21.40
C MET A 131 18.03 -21.62 -20.63
N ALA A 132 17.44 -22.51 -19.82
CA ALA A 132 16.30 -22.14 -18.96
C ALA A 132 16.68 -21.04 -17.95
N LEU A 133 17.87 -21.12 -17.34
CA LEU A 133 18.39 -20.08 -16.44
C LEU A 133 18.56 -18.74 -17.17
N PHE A 134 19.14 -18.76 -18.38
CA PHE A 134 19.36 -17.55 -19.16
C PHE A 134 18.03 -16.92 -19.61
N LEU A 135 17.08 -17.72 -20.09
CA LEU A 135 15.75 -17.25 -20.46
C LEU A 135 15.02 -16.65 -19.25
N GLY A 136 15.05 -17.31 -18.09
CA GLY A 136 14.38 -16.78 -16.91
C GLY A 136 15.00 -15.51 -16.35
N ARG A 137 16.33 -15.34 -16.46
CA ARG A 137 16.97 -14.05 -16.12
C ARG A 137 16.71 -12.97 -17.16
N ALA A 138 16.69 -13.34 -18.45
CA ALA A 138 16.51 -12.41 -19.57
C ALA A 138 15.09 -11.86 -19.63
N PHE A 139 14.08 -12.73 -19.52
CA PHE A 139 12.66 -12.38 -19.66
C PHE A 139 11.94 -12.32 -18.32
N GLU A 140 12.69 -12.32 -17.20
CA GLU A 140 12.17 -12.36 -15.84
C GLU A 140 11.18 -13.52 -15.58
N PHE A 141 11.38 -14.68 -16.24
CA PHE A 141 10.58 -15.85 -15.91
C PHE A 141 10.88 -16.33 -14.49
N PRO A 142 9.86 -16.68 -13.72
CA PRO A 142 10.06 -17.20 -12.38
C PRO A 142 10.66 -18.60 -12.43
N LEU A 143 11.97 -18.67 -12.29
CA LEU A 143 12.68 -19.92 -12.07
C LEU A 143 12.47 -20.30 -10.59
N VAL A 144 11.51 -21.19 -10.37
CA VAL A 144 10.96 -21.64 -9.07
C VAL A 144 10.03 -20.60 -8.42
N ALA A 145 8.82 -20.52 -8.93
CA ALA A 145 7.71 -19.86 -8.24
C ALA A 145 7.28 -20.63 -6.97
N GLN A 146 8.04 -20.55 -5.88
CA GLN A 146 7.42 -20.60 -4.55
C GLN A 146 6.94 -19.19 -4.21
N TYR A 147 5.85 -18.80 -4.87
CA TYR A 147 5.22 -17.52 -4.59
C TYR A 147 4.50 -17.59 -3.27
N SER A 148 5.01 -16.89 -2.27
CA SER A 148 4.30 -16.78 -1.01
C SER A 148 3.00 -16.04 -1.20
N ILE A 149 1.97 -16.52 -0.54
CA ILE A 149 0.76 -15.73 -0.32
C ILE A 149 0.43 -15.78 1.16
N ASN A 150 -0.37 -14.83 1.61
CA ASN A 150 -0.89 -14.79 2.97
C ASN A 150 -2.35 -15.25 2.92
N SER A 151 -2.58 -16.56 2.67
CA SER A 151 -3.94 -17.09 2.49
C SER A 151 -4.60 -17.49 3.81
N THR A 152 -3.86 -17.52 4.93
CA THR A 152 -4.37 -17.95 6.23
C THR A 152 -3.69 -17.23 7.39
N GLY A 153 -4.35 -17.10 8.53
CA GLY A 153 -3.75 -16.66 9.80
C GLY A 153 -3.28 -17.81 10.70
N GLN A 154 -3.43 -19.08 10.31
CA GLN A 154 -3.16 -20.23 11.19
C GLN A 154 -1.67 -20.44 11.45
N ASN A 155 -1.33 -20.87 12.67
CA ASN A 155 0.01 -21.37 13.00
C ASN A 155 0.23 -22.78 12.43
N ARG A 156 1.48 -23.15 12.14
CA ARG A 156 1.84 -24.48 11.63
C ARG A 156 3.23 -24.93 12.08
N GLU A 157 3.34 -26.22 12.37
CA GLU A 157 4.63 -26.89 12.49
C GLU A 157 5.20 -27.22 11.09
N GLY A 158 6.44 -26.81 10.84
CA GLY A 158 7.05 -26.90 9.53
C GLY A 158 6.55 -25.83 8.56
N VAL A 159 7.18 -25.79 7.38
CA VAL A 159 6.87 -24.84 6.31
C VAL A 159 6.19 -25.60 5.17
N PRO A 160 5.22 -25.00 4.45
CA PRO A 160 4.71 -25.59 3.22
C PRO A 160 5.81 -25.93 2.22
N ILE A 161 5.67 -27.09 1.56
CA ILE A 161 6.60 -27.52 0.51
C ILE A 161 6.34 -26.83 -0.84
N SER A 162 5.13 -26.30 -1.03
CA SER A 162 4.68 -25.64 -2.25
C SER A 162 3.81 -24.44 -1.90
N ALA A 163 3.87 -23.42 -2.75
CA ALA A 163 2.95 -22.29 -2.71
C ALA A 163 1.53 -22.74 -3.05
N VAL A 164 0.55 -22.07 -2.45
CA VAL A 164 -0.86 -22.21 -2.82
C VAL A 164 -1.10 -21.48 -4.16
N ALA A 165 -1.97 -22.03 -4.99
CA ALA A 165 -2.28 -21.43 -6.29
C ALA A 165 -3.05 -20.10 -6.15
N GLU A 166 -2.64 -19.09 -6.92
CA GLU A 166 -3.37 -17.82 -7.03
C GLU A 166 -4.58 -17.94 -7.98
N GLN A 167 -5.63 -17.16 -7.71
CA GLN A 167 -6.65 -16.91 -8.73
C GLN A 167 -6.02 -16.17 -9.92
N PRO A 168 -6.34 -16.49 -11.18
CA PRO A 168 -5.68 -15.85 -12.32
C PRO A 168 -6.01 -14.35 -12.39
N LEU A 169 -5.00 -13.53 -12.71
CA LEU A 169 -5.23 -12.15 -13.10
C LEU A 169 -5.92 -12.13 -14.47
N SER A 170 -7.19 -11.74 -14.52
CA SER A 170 -8.02 -11.78 -15.73
C SER A 170 -8.93 -10.55 -15.85
N GLY A 171 -9.37 -10.25 -17.07
CA GLY A 171 -10.29 -9.17 -17.33
C GLY A 171 -10.68 -9.09 -18.80
N LEU A 172 -11.82 -8.44 -19.06
CA LEU A 172 -12.33 -8.12 -20.38
C LEU A 172 -12.06 -6.64 -20.68
N ASN A 173 -11.70 -6.32 -21.92
CA ASN A 173 -11.32 -4.96 -22.34
C ASN A 173 -12.37 -3.86 -22.08
N GLY A 174 -13.63 -4.24 -21.83
CA GLY A 174 -14.75 -3.33 -21.56
C GLY A 174 -14.98 -2.98 -20.09
N PHE A 175 -14.18 -3.51 -19.15
CA PHE A 175 -14.42 -3.31 -17.71
C PHE A 175 -13.15 -2.93 -16.97
N GLN A 176 -13.33 -2.24 -15.84
CA GLN A 176 -12.24 -1.87 -14.94
C GLN A 176 -12.71 -1.97 -13.49
N ILE A 177 -11.83 -2.39 -12.58
CA ILE A 177 -12.04 -2.32 -11.14
C ILE A 177 -10.94 -1.46 -10.50
N PHE A 178 -11.33 -0.64 -9.53
CA PHE A 178 -10.44 -0.04 -8.55
C PHE A 178 -10.70 -0.68 -7.20
N ALA A 179 -9.65 -0.95 -6.45
CA ALA A 179 -9.76 -1.43 -5.09
C ALA A 179 -8.59 -0.91 -4.25
N ASN A 180 -8.90 -0.49 -3.03
CA ASN A 180 -7.94 0.15 -2.13
C ASN A 180 -8.24 -0.26 -0.70
N ASN A 181 -7.18 -0.37 0.11
CA ASN A 181 -7.31 -0.40 1.55
C ASN A 181 -7.64 1.02 2.06
N ASP A 182 -8.48 1.15 3.07
CA ASP A 182 -9.02 2.46 3.49
C ASP A 182 -8.06 3.33 4.33
N LEU A 183 -6.98 2.75 4.87
CA LEU A 183 -6.06 3.46 5.78
C LEU A 183 -4.61 3.45 5.32
N GLY A 184 -4.26 2.51 4.44
CA GLY A 184 -2.90 2.24 3.98
C GLY A 184 -1.89 1.97 5.10
N MET A 185 -2.36 1.74 6.33
CA MET A 185 -1.60 1.20 7.45
C MET A 185 -2.57 0.55 8.45
N HIS A 186 -2.23 -0.63 8.95
CA HIS A 186 -2.88 -1.26 10.08
C HIS A 186 -1.83 -1.83 11.03
N CYS A 187 -2.12 -1.82 12.33
CA CYS A 187 -1.28 -2.45 13.34
C CYS A 187 -2.08 -3.55 14.02
N GLY A 188 -1.51 -4.73 14.17
CA GLY A 188 -1.96 -5.75 15.12
C GLY A 188 -0.87 -5.97 16.17
N ASP A 189 -1.17 -6.77 17.18
CA ASP A 189 -0.18 -7.20 18.18
C ASP A 189 0.47 -8.52 17.75
N LEU A 190 1.74 -8.77 18.09
CA LEU A 190 2.33 -10.11 17.95
C LEU A 190 1.80 -11.05 19.04
N ASP A 191 1.39 -10.50 20.19
CA ASP A 191 0.85 -11.26 21.32
C ASP A 191 -0.48 -10.71 21.82
N HIS A 192 -1.52 -11.55 21.86
CA HIS A 192 -2.86 -11.16 22.32
C HIS A 192 -3.20 -11.71 23.71
N ARG A 193 -2.23 -12.27 24.44
CA ARG A 193 -2.52 -12.95 25.72
C ARG A 193 -2.70 -11.98 26.87
N ILE A 194 -1.99 -10.85 26.83
CA ILE A 194 -1.91 -9.89 27.94
C ILE A 194 -2.62 -8.58 27.61
N ALA A 195 -2.23 -7.94 26.51
CA ALA A 195 -2.87 -6.74 26.02
C ALA A 195 -3.12 -6.88 24.52
N SER A 196 -4.01 -6.04 23.99
CA SER A 196 -4.11 -5.86 22.54
C SER A 196 -4.52 -4.43 22.22
N ILE A 197 -3.90 -3.84 21.20
CA ILE A 197 -4.19 -2.48 20.72
C ILE A 197 -5.26 -2.54 19.64
N LEU A 198 -5.11 -3.41 18.63
CA LEU A 198 -6.03 -3.52 17.51
C LEU A 198 -6.08 -4.98 17.02
N PRO A 199 -7.25 -5.47 16.57
CA PRO A 199 -7.37 -6.82 16.04
C PRO A 199 -6.71 -6.87 14.66
N PRO A 200 -6.31 -8.04 14.13
CA PRO A 200 -5.89 -8.17 12.73
C PRO A 200 -7.10 -7.85 11.84
N PHE A 201 -7.21 -6.63 11.33
CA PHE A 201 -8.43 -6.11 10.72
C PHE A 201 -8.08 -5.12 9.61
N ASN A 202 -8.38 -5.45 8.36
CA ASN A 202 -8.24 -4.54 7.24
C ASN A 202 -9.57 -4.34 6.52
N VAL A 203 -9.80 -3.15 6.00
CA VAL A 203 -10.97 -2.82 5.17
C VAL A 203 -10.52 -2.61 3.73
N VAL A 204 -11.29 -3.14 2.78
CA VAL A 204 -11.09 -2.88 1.36
C VAL A 204 -12.38 -2.36 0.74
N HIS A 205 -12.27 -1.24 0.02
CA HIS A 205 -13.35 -0.70 -0.81
C HIS A 205 -13.04 -0.91 -2.29
N ALA A 206 -14.07 -1.17 -3.10
CA ALA A 206 -13.93 -1.32 -4.54
C ALA A 206 -15.05 -0.64 -5.35
N GLN A 207 -14.70 -0.14 -6.53
CA GLN A 207 -15.63 0.36 -7.55
C GLN A 207 -15.37 -0.34 -8.88
N VAL A 208 -16.44 -0.76 -9.55
CA VAL A 208 -16.37 -1.48 -10.84
C VAL A 208 -17.02 -0.63 -11.92
N PHE A 209 -16.31 -0.43 -13.03
CA PHE A 209 -16.75 0.39 -14.15
C PHE A 209 -16.90 -0.46 -15.42
N ALA A 210 -18.01 -0.26 -16.14
CA ALA A 210 -18.08 -0.55 -17.57
C ALA A 210 -17.52 0.66 -18.34
N LYS A 211 -16.52 0.42 -19.17
CA LYS A 211 -15.82 1.45 -19.93
C LYS A 211 -16.70 1.98 -21.06
N GLY A 212 -16.60 3.27 -21.33
CA GLY A 212 -17.39 3.94 -22.36
C GLY A 212 -16.92 5.35 -22.66
N ALA A 213 -17.59 6.04 -23.58
CA ALA A 213 -17.40 7.50 -23.74
C ALA A 213 -17.80 8.24 -22.44
N ALA A 214 -18.93 7.81 -21.88
CA ALA A 214 -19.32 8.04 -20.49
C ALA A 214 -19.28 6.68 -19.77
N PRO A 215 -18.31 6.41 -18.90
CA PRO A 215 -18.21 5.17 -18.15
C PRO A 215 -19.41 5.00 -17.21
N GLN A 216 -19.81 3.75 -16.98
CA GLN A 216 -20.90 3.42 -16.06
C GLN A 216 -20.32 2.74 -14.82
N LEU A 217 -20.60 3.28 -13.64
CA LEU A 217 -20.36 2.61 -12.37
C LEU A 217 -21.38 1.47 -12.19
N LEU A 218 -20.90 0.25 -11.99
CA LEU A 218 -21.71 -0.94 -11.82
C LEU A 218 -22.03 -1.16 -10.34
N THR A 219 -23.24 -1.65 -10.07
CA THR A 219 -23.74 -1.91 -8.72
C THR A 219 -23.80 -3.41 -8.43
N ASP A 220 -24.13 -3.76 -7.19
CA ASP A 220 -24.34 -5.14 -6.74
C ASP A 220 -25.47 -5.87 -7.49
N SER A 221 -26.35 -5.14 -8.18
CA SER A 221 -27.36 -5.73 -9.07
C SER A 221 -26.74 -6.44 -10.29
N ALA A 222 -25.56 -6.03 -10.75
CA ALA A 222 -24.94 -6.51 -11.98
C ALA A 222 -23.67 -7.33 -11.73
N VAL A 223 -22.93 -7.04 -10.67
CA VAL A 223 -21.64 -7.68 -10.39
C VAL A 223 -21.52 -8.12 -8.92
N ASP A 224 -20.72 -9.16 -8.70
CA ASP A 224 -20.19 -9.51 -7.39
C ASP A 224 -18.69 -9.21 -7.35
N VAL A 225 -18.18 -8.79 -6.19
CA VAL A 225 -16.74 -8.54 -6.00
C VAL A 225 -16.17 -9.57 -5.02
N TYR A 226 -14.98 -10.07 -5.33
CA TYR A 226 -14.27 -11.06 -4.54
C TYR A 226 -12.83 -10.65 -4.28
N TYR A 227 -12.24 -11.15 -3.20
CA TYR A 227 -10.81 -11.07 -2.91
C TYR A 227 -10.19 -12.46 -2.74
N SER A 228 -8.91 -12.58 -3.06
CA SER A 228 -8.08 -13.77 -2.81
C SER A 228 -6.64 -13.34 -2.56
N ALA A 229 -5.83 -14.15 -1.88
CA ALA A 229 -4.44 -13.81 -1.63
C ALA A 229 -3.64 -13.88 -2.94
N ALA A 230 -2.69 -12.97 -3.11
CA ALA A 230 -1.84 -12.88 -4.29
C ALA A 230 -0.40 -12.55 -3.88
N SER A 231 0.51 -12.69 -4.82
CA SER A 231 1.92 -12.39 -4.63
C SER A 231 2.43 -11.47 -5.73
N ASN A 232 3.62 -10.94 -5.49
CA ASN A 232 4.43 -10.29 -6.49
C ASN A 232 5.82 -10.96 -6.45
N PRO A 233 6.33 -11.49 -7.56
CA PRO A 233 7.68 -12.07 -7.61
C PRO A 233 8.79 -11.08 -7.20
N LYS A 234 8.53 -9.78 -7.32
CA LYS A 234 9.43 -8.70 -6.92
C LYS A 234 9.22 -8.25 -5.46
N ASP A 235 8.30 -8.88 -4.72
CA ASP A 235 8.09 -8.60 -3.30
C ASP A 235 9.37 -8.93 -2.50
N PRO A 236 9.98 -7.95 -1.83
CA PRO A 236 11.20 -8.18 -1.08
C PRO A 236 11.03 -9.14 0.10
N ALA A 237 9.82 -9.30 0.64
CA ALA A 237 9.56 -10.28 1.69
C ALA A 237 9.97 -11.70 1.25
N LEU A 238 9.92 -11.99 -0.05
CA LEU A 238 10.32 -13.29 -0.62
C LEU A 238 11.83 -13.57 -0.49
N GLN A 239 12.65 -12.55 -0.24
CA GLN A 239 14.10 -12.67 -0.07
C GLN A 239 14.49 -13.03 1.37
N ASN A 240 13.54 -12.99 2.31
CA ASN A 240 13.81 -13.27 3.72
C ASN A 240 13.98 -14.78 3.98
N PRO A 241 14.84 -15.17 4.93
CA PRO A 241 14.98 -16.56 5.35
C PRO A 241 13.65 -17.14 5.81
N ILE A 242 13.41 -18.39 5.44
CA ILE A 242 12.24 -19.15 5.86
C ILE A 242 12.53 -19.76 7.25
N PRO A 243 11.70 -19.50 8.27
CA PRO A 243 11.82 -20.14 9.59
C PRO A 243 11.45 -21.63 9.52
N ASN A 244 11.83 -22.41 10.55
CA ASN A 244 11.50 -23.85 10.58
C ASN A 244 10.02 -24.13 10.95
N SER A 245 9.32 -23.15 11.51
CA SER A 245 7.90 -23.21 11.86
C SER A 245 7.23 -21.87 11.55
N VAL A 246 5.92 -21.90 11.36
CA VAL A 246 5.14 -20.71 11.01
C VAL A 246 4.29 -20.32 12.22
N PHE A 247 4.69 -19.25 12.90
CA PHE A 247 3.86 -18.55 13.88
C PHE A 247 3.37 -17.25 13.25
N LYS A 248 2.06 -17.07 13.17
CA LYS A 248 1.40 -15.90 12.60
C LYS A 248 0.72 -15.05 13.66
N THR A 249 -0.02 -15.67 14.57
CA THR A 249 -0.73 -14.99 15.65
C THR A 249 -1.31 -15.99 16.65
N ASN A 250 -1.61 -15.53 17.86
CA ASN A 250 -2.40 -16.25 18.87
C ASN A 250 -3.81 -15.66 19.07
N PHE A 251 -4.25 -14.74 18.21
CA PHE A 251 -5.54 -14.06 18.32
C PHE A 251 -6.75 -15.01 18.49
N TRP A 252 -6.78 -16.11 17.74
CA TRP A 252 -7.86 -17.11 17.82
C TRP A 252 -7.60 -18.25 18.80
N GLU A 253 -6.44 -18.27 19.46
CA GLU A 253 -6.10 -19.34 20.40
C GLU A 253 -6.95 -19.22 21.67
N ALA A 254 -7.23 -20.36 22.30
CA ALA A 254 -8.00 -20.41 23.53
C ALA A 254 -7.21 -19.79 24.68
N ASN A 255 -7.84 -18.86 25.38
CA ASN A 255 -7.37 -18.34 26.65
C ASN A 255 -7.50 -19.42 27.72
N PRO A 256 -6.39 -19.87 28.34
CA PRO A 256 -6.44 -20.92 29.35
C PRO A 256 -7.19 -20.53 30.64
N LEU A 257 -7.44 -19.24 30.86
CA LEU A 257 -8.15 -18.74 32.04
C LEU A 257 -9.67 -18.81 31.90
N THR A 258 -10.20 -18.57 30.70
CA THR A 258 -11.64 -18.45 30.44
C THR A 258 -12.18 -19.60 29.59
N GLY A 259 -11.33 -20.25 28.80
CA GLY A 259 -11.70 -21.22 27.77
C GLY A 259 -12.18 -20.61 26.46
N ASN A 260 -12.36 -19.28 26.38
CA ASN A 260 -12.74 -18.58 25.15
C ASN A 260 -11.51 -18.24 24.30
N PRO A 261 -11.64 -17.94 23.00
CA PRO A 261 -10.54 -17.35 22.23
C PRO A 261 -10.11 -15.98 22.77
N PHE A 262 -8.81 -15.63 22.67
CA PHE A 262 -8.32 -14.29 23.05
C PHE A 262 -9.05 -13.16 22.31
N ALA A 263 -9.40 -13.38 21.04
CA ALA A 263 -10.24 -12.50 20.25
C ALA A 263 -11.58 -12.18 20.93
N PHE A 264 -12.23 -13.19 21.51
CA PHE A 264 -13.50 -13.02 22.19
C PHE A 264 -13.33 -12.23 23.50
N ASP A 265 -12.41 -12.68 24.37
CA ASP A 265 -12.21 -12.05 25.67
C ASP A 265 -11.77 -10.58 25.57
N GLY A 266 -10.94 -10.26 24.58
CA GLY A 266 -10.48 -8.89 24.35
C GLY A 266 -11.54 -7.98 23.75
N TYR A 267 -12.37 -8.50 22.83
CA TYR A 267 -13.20 -7.67 21.97
C TYR A 267 -14.72 -7.73 22.22
N ASP A 268 -15.23 -8.66 23.03
CA ASP A 268 -16.65 -8.69 23.45
C ASP A 268 -17.15 -7.33 23.97
N PRO A 269 -16.37 -6.57 24.79
CA PRO A 269 -16.80 -5.26 25.29
C PRO A 269 -17.13 -4.23 24.19
N PHE A 270 -16.65 -4.41 22.96
CA PHE A 270 -16.95 -3.48 21.86
C PHE A 270 -18.31 -3.74 21.20
N TYR A 271 -18.95 -4.85 21.53
CA TYR A 271 -20.30 -5.19 21.11
C TYR A 271 -21.30 -4.96 22.24
N PRO A 272 -22.60 -4.76 21.94
CA PRO A 272 -23.62 -4.83 22.97
C PRO A 272 -23.57 -6.20 23.69
N PRO A 273 -23.94 -6.28 24.98
CA PRO A 273 -23.83 -7.52 25.73
C PRO A 273 -24.57 -8.68 25.04
N GLY A 274 -23.90 -9.82 24.88
CA GLY A 274 -24.51 -11.02 24.28
C GLY A 274 -24.48 -11.08 22.75
N ILE A 275 -23.99 -10.05 22.06
CA ILE A 275 -23.96 -10.00 20.60
C ILE A 275 -22.81 -10.78 19.99
N LEU A 276 -21.57 -10.66 20.50
CA LEU A 276 -20.42 -11.33 19.89
C LEU A 276 -20.57 -12.86 19.92
N GLN A 277 -21.24 -13.39 20.93
CA GLN A 277 -21.57 -14.81 21.14
C GLN A 277 -22.47 -15.38 20.03
N LEU A 278 -23.19 -14.52 19.29
CA LEU A 278 -24.04 -14.93 18.18
C LEU A 278 -23.23 -15.22 16.90
N PHE A 279 -21.96 -14.81 16.87
CA PHE A 279 -21.08 -14.97 15.72
C PHE A 279 -20.01 -16.04 15.99
N PRO A 280 -19.69 -16.87 14.99
CA PRO A 280 -18.59 -17.82 15.10
C PRO A 280 -17.25 -17.08 15.23
N ILE A 281 -16.54 -17.34 16.32
CA ILE A 281 -15.13 -16.92 16.50
C ILE A 281 -14.26 -18.11 16.15
N LEU A 282 -14.12 -18.35 14.85
CA LEU A 282 -13.31 -19.43 14.30
C LEU A 282 -12.00 -18.87 13.77
N HIS A 283 -10.99 -19.73 13.69
CA HIS A 283 -9.72 -19.37 13.07
C HIS A 283 -9.95 -18.87 11.64
N ASP A 284 -9.26 -17.81 11.23
CA ASP A 284 -9.35 -17.20 9.90
C ASP A 284 -10.71 -16.57 9.58
N VAL A 285 -11.58 -16.40 10.57
CA VAL A 285 -12.82 -15.61 10.48
C VAL A 285 -12.62 -14.31 11.24
N SER A 286 -13.04 -13.21 10.64
CA SER A 286 -12.95 -11.88 11.23
C SER A 286 -13.85 -11.74 12.46
N LEU A 287 -13.60 -10.70 13.25
CA LEU A 287 -14.64 -10.19 14.13
C LEU A 287 -15.81 -9.62 13.29
N PRO A 288 -17.06 -9.67 13.80
CA PRO A 288 -18.22 -9.15 13.08
C PRO A 288 -18.17 -7.63 12.90
N GLY A 289 -18.15 -7.15 11.67
CA GLY A 289 -18.17 -5.73 11.31
C GLY A 289 -19.61 -5.20 11.21
N PRO A 290 -19.99 -4.16 11.99
CA PRO A 290 -21.31 -3.52 11.93
C PRO A 290 -21.69 -2.97 10.54
N ASP A 291 -22.93 -3.23 10.12
CA ASP A 291 -23.59 -2.53 9.03
C ASP A 291 -24.20 -1.22 9.55
N VAL A 292 -23.38 -0.18 9.57
CA VAL A 292 -23.78 1.16 10.02
C VAL A 292 -24.83 1.79 9.10
N ALA A 293 -24.84 1.46 7.81
CA ALA A 293 -25.81 2.00 6.87
C ALA A 293 -27.22 1.51 7.21
N ARG A 294 -27.38 0.21 7.45
CA ARG A 294 -28.65 -0.35 7.92
C ARG A 294 -29.07 0.22 9.28
N LEU A 295 -28.13 0.34 10.22
CA LEU A 295 -28.42 0.87 11.55
C LEU A 295 -28.94 2.30 11.52
N TYR A 296 -28.27 3.21 10.82
CA TYR A 296 -28.61 4.64 10.90
C TYR A 296 -29.54 5.14 9.80
N LEU A 297 -29.55 4.50 8.63
CA LEU A 297 -30.33 4.93 7.46
C LEU A 297 -31.45 3.96 7.10
N GLY A 298 -31.40 2.73 7.63
CA GLY A 298 -32.34 1.66 7.32
C GLY A 298 -33.41 1.45 8.40
N ASP A 299 -33.55 0.21 8.85
CA ASP A 299 -34.59 -0.24 9.78
C ASP A 299 -34.23 -0.01 11.27
N GLY A 300 -33.10 0.63 11.55
CA GLY A 300 -32.64 0.84 12.92
C GLY A 300 -32.03 -0.41 13.57
N GLN A 301 -31.88 -1.51 12.83
CA GLN A 301 -31.31 -2.75 13.36
C GLN A 301 -29.81 -2.79 13.12
N LEU A 302 -29.05 -3.02 14.19
CA LEU A 302 -27.63 -3.32 14.08
C LEU A 302 -27.47 -4.74 13.51
N ALA A 303 -27.03 -4.82 12.26
CA ALA A 303 -26.55 -6.05 11.64
C ALA A 303 -25.02 -6.05 11.60
N ALA A 304 -24.41 -7.21 11.37
CA ALA A 304 -22.98 -7.32 11.17
C ALA A 304 -22.64 -8.46 10.21
N ASP A 305 -21.53 -8.29 9.49
CA ASP A 305 -20.97 -9.26 8.56
C ASP A 305 -19.59 -9.73 9.03
N GLN A 306 -19.15 -10.91 8.58
CA GLN A 306 -17.80 -11.43 8.80
C GLN A 306 -17.11 -11.71 7.47
N GLN A 307 -15.81 -11.44 7.43
CA GLN A 307 -14.91 -11.77 6.34
C GLN A 307 -14.05 -12.97 6.72
N ASN A 308 -13.67 -13.78 5.73
CA ASN A 308 -12.81 -14.94 5.94
C ASN A 308 -11.44 -14.71 5.28
N MET A 309 -10.40 -15.38 5.75
CA MET A 309 -9.21 -15.54 4.91
C MET A 309 -9.50 -16.48 3.73
N PRO A 310 -8.85 -16.30 2.57
CA PRO A 310 -9.04 -17.16 1.40
C PRO A 310 -8.80 -18.66 1.64
N GLY A 311 -7.88 -18.99 2.55
CA GLY A 311 -7.53 -20.35 2.97
C GLY A 311 -8.36 -20.89 4.13
N PHE A 312 -9.40 -20.19 4.59
CA PHE A 312 -10.22 -20.58 5.76
C PHE A 312 -10.67 -22.05 5.73
N ALA A 313 -11.14 -22.54 4.58
CA ALA A 313 -11.65 -23.90 4.45
C ALA A 313 -10.54 -24.98 4.50
N ASN A 314 -9.33 -24.63 4.06
CA ASN A 314 -8.18 -25.54 4.00
C ASN A 314 -6.85 -24.75 4.06
N PRO A 315 -6.42 -24.37 5.28
CA PRO A 315 -5.24 -23.53 5.50
C PRO A 315 -3.99 -24.11 4.85
N TYR A 316 -3.13 -23.26 4.30
CA TYR A 316 -1.89 -23.63 3.60
C TYR A 316 -2.06 -24.47 2.33
N LEU A 317 -3.29 -24.79 1.91
CA LEU A 317 -3.57 -25.63 0.76
C LEU A 317 -4.47 -24.93 -0.26
N ASP A 318 -5.41 -24.10 0.20
CA ASP A 318 -6.37 -23.40 -0.65
C ASP A 318 -6.26 -21.87 -0.55
N ASN A 319 -6.71 -21.21 -1.61
CA ASN A 319 -6.82 -19.75 -1.76
C ASN A 319 -8.13 -19.43 -2.49
N LEU A 320 -9.23 -19.89 -1.90
CA LEU A 320 -10.56 -19.70 -2.46
C LEU A 320 -10.96 -18.25 -2.29
N ARG A 321 -11.44 -17.66 -3.38
CA ARG A 321 -11.93 -16.28 -3.38
C ARG A 321 -13.06 -16.11 -2.36
N GLN A 322 -13.00 -15.04 -1.58
CA GLN A 322 -14.01 -14.65 -0.61
C GLN A 322 -14.79 -13.46 -1.14
N ARG A 323 -16.10 -13.42 -0.88
CA ARG A 323 -16.99 -12.40 -1.44
C ARG A 323 -17.01 -11.16 -0.54
N PHE A 324 -17.03 -9.98 -1.13
CA PHE A 324 -17.35 -8.74 -0.42
C PHE A 324 -18.79 -8.86 0.10
N THR A 325 -19.02 -8.60 1.39
CA THR A 325 -20.33 -8.85 2.01
C THR A 325 -21.27 -7.67 1.85
N ARG A 326 -20.74 -6.46 1.67
CA ARG A 326 -21.50 -5.21 1.65
C ARG A 326 -21.42 -4.48 0.32
N PHE A 327 -22.51 -3.78 0.02
CA PHE A 327 -22.57 -2.76 -1.03
C PHE A 327 -23.28 -1.53 -0.47
N ASP A 328 -22.54 -0.44 -0.28
CA ASP A 328 -23.10 0.77 0.32
C ASP A 328 -23.43 1.79 -0.76
N THR A 329 -24.70 2.18 -0.81
CA THR A 329 -25.16 3.32 -1.61
C THR A 329 -24.96 4.63 -0.84
N ASP A 330 -25.29 4.63 0.44
CA ASP A 330 -25.10 5.75 1.36
C ASP A 330 -24.38 5.24 2.61
N PHE A 331 -23.50 6.06 3.21
CA PHE A 331 -22.71 5.68 4.38
C PHE A 331 -22.81 6.74 5.47
N PRO A 332 -23.37 6.38 6.65
CA PRO A 332 -23.33 7.22 7.82
C PRO A 332 -21.94 7.14 8.47
N PHE A 333 -21.38 8.31 8.77
CA PHE A 333 -20.12 8.45 9.49
C PHE A 333 -20.33 9.34 10.72
N PHE A 334 -20.29 8.72 11.89
CA PHE A 334 -20.53 9.27 13.22
C PHE A 334 -21.69 10.26 13.28
N VAL A 335 -22.83 9.94 12.65
CA VAL A 335 -23.96 10.89 12.48
C VAL A 335 -24.52 11.44 13.79
N ASP A 336 -24.38 10.66 14.88
CA ASP A 336 -24.76 11.06 16.24
C ASP A 336 -23.75 12.00 16.93
N PHE A 337 -22.63 12.32 16.27
CA PHE A 337 -21.63 13.29 16.70
C PHE A 337 -21.77 14.58 15.90
N PRO A 338 -22.49 15.60 16.39
CA PRO A 338 -22.84 16.76 15.57
C PRO A 338 -21.64 17.58 15.09
N ALA A 339 -20.49 17.50 15.77
CA ALA A 339 -19.30 18.28 15.40
C ALA A 339 -18.58 17.78 14.14
N PHE A 340 -18.60 16.49 13.85
CA PHE A 340 -17.86 15.92 12.72
C PHE A 340 -18.61 14.84 11.93
N GLY A 341 -19.78 14.41 12.41
CA GLY A 341 -20.59 13.40 11.75
C GLY A 341 -21.29 13.88 10.48
N TYR A 342 -21.40 13.01 9.48
CA TYR A 342 -22.07 13.28 8.20
C TYR A 342 -22.56 11.99 7.55
N THR A 343 -23.52 12.11 6.62
CA THR A 343 -23.95 11.00 5.76
C THR A 343 -23.46 11.25 4.35
N LEU A 344 -22.64 10.34 3.84
CA LEU A 344 -22.22 10.32 2.44
C LEU A 344 -23.30 9.66 1.61
N SER A 345 -23.63 10.26 0.47
CA SER A 345 -24.64 9.72 -0.43
C SER A 345 -24.06 9.32 -1.78
N ALA A 346 -24.71 8.38 -2.47
CA ALA A 346 -24.33 7.91 -3.82
C ALA A 346 -22.87 7.43 -3.90
N LEU A 347 -22.42 6.71 -2.89
CA LEU A 347 -21.12 6.05 -2.82
C LEU A 347 -20.99 4.93 -3.86
N ASN A 348 -21.92 3.97 -3.82
CA ASN A 348 -21.96 2.83 -4.73
C ASN A 348 -20.62 2.07 -4.77
N TRP A 349 -20.13 1.65 -3.61
CA TRP A 349 -18.93 0.82 -3.50
C TRP A 349 -19.25 -0.56 -2.94
N PHE A 350 -18.33 -1.49 -3.17
CA PHE A 350 -18.31 -2.78 -2.48
C PHE A 350 -17.35 -2.66 -1.29
N ALA A 351 -17.73 -3.21 -0.14
CA ALA A 351 -16.91 -3.20 1.06
C ALA A 351 -16.67 -4.62 1.61
N ALA A 352 -15.42 -4.87 2.00
CA ALA A 352 -15.00 -6.06 2.74
C ALA A 352 -14.34 -5.62 4.05
N ASP A 353 -15.15 -5.49 5.10
CA ASP A 353 -14.72 -4.96 6.39
C ASP A 353 -14.17 -6.07 7.28
N GLY A 354 -12.93 -5.91 7.74
CA GLY A 354 -12.35 -6.77 8.76
C GLY A 354 -11.63 -8.00 8.26
N ILE A 355 -11.10 -7.98 7.04
CA ILE A 355 -10.26 -9.07 6.51
C ILE A 355 -9.14 -9.38 7.53
N PRO A 356 -9.09 -10.61 8.09
CA PRO A 356 -8.25 -10.88 9.25
C PRO A 356 -6.83 -11.30 8.87
N ILE A 357 -6.05 -10.31 8.44
CA ILE A 357 -4.71 -10.50 7.87
C ILE A 357 -3.60 -10.25 8.92
N THR A 358 -2.52 -11.03 8.82
CA THR A 358 -1.35 -10.97 9.72
C THR A 358 -0.09 -10.54 8.97
N PRO A 359 0.96 -10.02 9.63
CA PRO A 359 2.20 -9.61 8.96
C PRO A 359 3.11 -10.77 8.57
N PHE A 360 2.64 -12.02 8.66
CA PHE A 360 3.42 -13.21 8.30
C PHE A 360 2.71 -14.00 7.22
N ASP A 361 3.44 -14.30 6.15
CA ASP A 361 2.92 -15.11 5.05
C ASP A 361 2.88 -16.61 5.41
N ASP A 362 2.34 -17.43 4.51
CA ASP A 362 2.19 -18.88 4.74
C ASP A 362 3.52 -19.64 4.86
N PHE A 363 4.66 -18.98 4.62
CA PHE A 363 5.98 -19.54 4.83
C PHE A 363 6.64 -19.01 6.12
N GLY A 364 5.93 -18.19 6.89
CA GLY A 364 6.42 -17.56 8.12
C GLY A 364 7.38 -16.39 7.87
N ARG A 365 7.45 -15.88 6.64
CA ARG A 365 8.25 -14.68 6.35
C ARG A 365 7.44 -13.46 6.76
N HIS A 366 8.12 -12.50 7.38
CA HIS A 366 7.52 -11.20 7.66
C HIS A 366 7.26 -10.46 6.36
N ASN A 367 5.99 -10.20 6.07
CA ASN A 367 5.49 -9.42 4.95
C ASN A 367 4.45 -8.42 5.47
N SER A 368 4.86 -7.16 5.67
CA SER A 368 3.94 -6.10 6.10
C SER A 368 3.05 -5.57 4.98
N TYR A 369 3.27 -5.99 3.73
CA TYR A 369 2.57 -5.49 2.54
C TYR A 369 1.98 -6.62 1.70
N PRO A 370 1.23 -7.56 2.31
CA PRO A 370 0.64 -8.67 1.58
C PRO A 370 -0.34 -8.14 0.51
N LEU A 371 -0.35 -8.82 -0.64
CA LEU A 371 -1.25 -8.51 -1.76
C LEU A 371 -2.52 -9.34 -1.70
N MET A 372 -3.64 -8.69 -2.02
CA MET A 372 -4.91 -9.33 -2.33
C MET A 372 -5.33 -9.01 -3.76
N ARG A 373 -5.66 -10.04 -4.52
CA ARG A 373 -6.30 -9.93 -5.84
C ARG A 373 -7.78 -9.71 -5.67
N ILE A 374 -8.27 -8.59 -6.19
CA ILE A 374 -9.68 -8.20 -6.17
C ILE A 374 -10.25 -8.41 -7.57
N GLN A 375 -11.38 -9.12 -7.67
CA GLN A 375 -11.99 -9.50 -8.94
C GLN A 375 -13.47 -9.11 -8.98
N ALA A 376 -13.87 -8.39 -10.02
CA ALA A 376 -15.27 -8.18 -10.37
C ALA A 376 -15.77 -9.36 -11.20
N VAL A 377 -16.93 -9.89 -10.87
CA VAL A 377 -17.52 -11.07 -11.49
C VAL A 377 -18.94 -10.74 -11.96
N ASP A 378 -19.27 -11.09 -13.20
CA ASP A 378 -20.62 -10.93 -13.72
C ASP A 378 -21.59 -11.85 -12.96
N LYS A 379 -22.59 -11.25 -12.29
CA LYS A 379 -23.54 -11.98 -11.47
C LYS A 379 -24.49 -12.85 -12.30
N SER A 380 -24.93 -12.37 -13.47
CA SER A 380 -26.00 -12.98 -14.25
C SER A 380 -25.59 -13.42 -15.65
N GLY A 381 -24.42 -13.00 -16.12
CA GLY A 381 -23.98 -13.17 -17.51
C GLY A 381 -24.47 -12.07 -18.45
N SER A 382 -25.19 -11.07 -17.93
CA SER A 382 -25.72 -9.96 -18.73
C SER A 382 -24.65 -9.04 -19.33
N LEU A 383 -23.44 -9.05 -18.77
CA LEU A 383 -22.32 -8.19 -19.16
C LEU A 383 -21.27 -8.94 -19.99
N SER A 384 -21.09 -10.24 -19.74
CA SER A 384 -20.04 -11.08 -20.34
C SER A 384 -20.56 -12.19 -21.27
N GLY A 385 -21.86 -12.48 -21.23
CA GLY A 385 -22.47 -13.65 -21.87
C GLY A 385 -22.49 -14.91 -21.00
N SER A 386 -21.88 -14.91 -19.81
CA SER A 386 -21.92 -16.04 -18.86
C SER A 386 -21.80 -15.59 -17.40
N ALA A 387 -22.71 -16.06 -16.55
CA ALA A 387 -22.62 -15.82 -15.10
C ALA A 387 -21.31 -16.41 -14.55
N GLY A 388 -20.72 -15.72 -13.57
CA GLY A 388 -19.47 -16.14 -12.93
C GLY A 388 -18.20 -15.74 -13.70
N THR A 389 -18.29 -15.13 -14.88
CA THR A 389 -17.12 -14.64 -15.63
C THR A 389 -16.48 -13.46 -14.91
N VAL A 390 -15.15 -13.53 -14.74
CA VAL A 390 -14.37 -12.39 -14.22
C VAL A 390 -14.32 -11.29 -15.28
N LEU A 391 -14.81 -10.11 -14.91
CA LEU A 391 -14.86 -8.92 -15.76
C LEU A 391 -13.57 -8.11 -15.69
N ALA A 392 -13.00 -7.96 -14.50
CA ALA A 392 -11.77 -7.21 -14.27
C ALA A 392 -11.09 -7.68 -12.98
N SER A 393 -9.77 -7.53 -12.91
CA SER A 393 -8.96 -7.84 -11.73
C SER A 393 -7.95 -6.72 -11.45
N VAL A 394 -7.69 -6.46 -10.17
CA VAL A 394 -6.59 -5.60 -9.70
C VAL A 394 -6.00 -6.19 -8.42
N ASP A 395 -4.70 -6.04 -8.20
CA ASP A 395 -4.07 -6.44 -6.94
C ASP A 395 -3.88 -5.21 -6.06
N THR A 396 -4.33 -5.27 -4.80
CA THR A 396 -4.20 -4.21 -3.79
C THR A 396 -3.43 -4.70 -2.57
N VAL A 397 -2.69 -3.80 -1.94
CA VAL A 397 -1.96 -4.08 -0.69
C VAL A 397 -2.91 -3.96 0.49
N LEU A 398 -2.83 -4.90 1.44
CA LEU A 398 -3.49 -4.83 2.75
C LEU A 398 -2.39 -4.72 3.81
N PRO A 399 -1.89 -3.51 4.09
CA PRO A 399 -0.74 -3.35 4.97
C PRO A 399 -1.10 -3.74 6.39
N VAL A 400 -0.20 -4.48 7.03
CA VAL A 400 -0.34 -4.89 8.43
C VAL A 400 1.04 -4.96 9.06
N SER A 401 1.16 -4.39 10.25
CA SER A 401 2.37 -4.40 11.05
C SER A 401 2.09 -4.95 12.43
N ALA A 402 3.12 -5.48 13.08
CA ALA A 402 3.10 -5.72 14.51
C ALA A 402 4.22 -4.95 15.23
N GLU A 403 4.61 -3.83 14.65
CA GLU A 403 5.63 -2.91 15.15
C GLU A 403 4.99 -1.89 16.11
N ALA A 404 4.59 -2.36 17.29
CA ALA A 404 4.26 -1.53 18.44
C ALA A 404 5.35 -1.74 19.50
N ASP A 405 6.50 -1.10 19.28
CA ASP A 405 7.80 -1.35 19.95
C ASP A 405 7.86 -0.97 21.46
N CYS A 406 6.75 -1.10 22.18
CA CYS A 406 6.59 -0.89 23.63
C CYS A 406 7.69 -1.58 24.46
N PHE A 407 8.16 -2.75 24.00
CA PHE A 407 9.21 -3.51 24.67
C PHE A 407 10.50 -2.73 24.87
N ARG A 408 10.79 -1.72 24.03
CA ARG A 408 12.01 -0.91 24.12
C ARG A 408 12.16 -0.20 25.46
N CYS A 409 11.05 0.17 26.09
CA CYS A 409 11.05 0.85 27.38
C CYS A 409 10.39 0.04 28.51
N HIS A 410 9.43 -0.82 28.17
CA HIS A 410 8.61 -1.56 29.14
C HIS A 410 9.10 -2.99 29.42
N THR A 411 10.18 -3.46 28.78
CA THR A 411 10.85 -4.70 29.20
C THR A 411 12.11 -4.42 30.01
N SER A 412 12.47 -5.40 30.84
CA SER A 412 13.77 -5.44 31.51
C SER A 412 14.91 -5.38 30.49
N ALA A 413 16.06 -4.83 30.87
CA ALA A 413 17.25 -4.86 30.02
C ALA A 413 17.69 -6.27 29.59
N ALA A 414 17.24 -7.31 30.32
CA ALA A 414 17.40 -8.72 29.94
C ALA A 414 16.85 -9.05 28.54
N ASP A 415 15.77 -8.37 28.14
CA ASP A 415 15.02 -8.64 26.91
C ASP A 415 15.38 -7.64 25.78
N GLY A 416 16.44 -6.85 25.97
CA GLY A 416 16.92 -5.89 24.98
C GLY A 416 16.22 -4.53 25.00
N GLY A 417 15.31 -4.28 25.95
CA GLY A 417 14.82 -2.95 26.28
C GLY A 417 15.83 -2.11 27.08
N ASN A 418 15.56 -0.82 27.25
CA ASN A 418 16.34 0.06 28.12
C ASN A 418 15.89 0.00 29.60
N GLY A 419 14.77 -0.67 29.90
CA GLY A 419 14.24 -0.85 31.26
C GLY A 419 13.71 0.42 31.92
N GLU A 420 13.63 1.55 31.21
CA GLU A 420 13.36 2.86 31.80
C GLU A 420 11.95 3.01 32.39
N ALA A 421 10.99 2.26 31.84
CA ALA A 421 9.60 2.20 32.31
C ALA A 421 9.21 0.79 32.80
N ALA A 422 10.13 -0.17 32.80
CA ALA A 422 9.86 -1.54 33.23
C ALA A 422 9.85 -1.68 34.75
N CYS A 423 10.78 -1.02 35.46
CA CYS A 423 11.00 -1.27 36.88
C CYS A 423 11.86 -0.21 37.58
N ILE A 424 11.76 -0.15 38.92
CA ILE A 424 12.65 0.61 39.81
C ILE A 424 13.74 -0.35 40.35
N PRO A 425 15.02 -0.13 40.02
CA PRO A 425 16.12 -0.97 40.50
C PRO A 425 16.17 -1.08 42.03
N GLY A 426 16.33 -2.30 42.54
CA GLY A 426 16.43 -2.59 43.98
C GLY A 426 15.10 -2.54 44.74
N VAL A 427 14.00 -2.16 44.08
CA VAL A 427 12.65 -2.15 44.67
C VAL A 427 11.79 -3.23 44.04
N ASP A 428 11.79 -3.32 42.71
CA ASP A 428 11.00 -4.30 41.97
C ASP A 428 11.74 -5.63 41.81
N GLY A 429 11.04 -6.74 42.01
CA GLY A 429 11.60 -8.09 41.84
C GLY A 429 11.92 -8.40 40.39
N ASN A 430 12.99 -9.14 40.11
CA ASN A 430 13.49 -9.47 38.76
C ASN A 430 13.92 -8.25 37.90
N CYS A 431 14.03 -7.07 38.49
CA CYS A 431 14.59 -5.91 37.83
C CYS A 431 16.12 -6.04 37.75
N LEU A 432 16.65 -6.45 36.58
CA LEU A 432 18.11 -6.55 36.38
C LEU A 432 18.75 -5.17 36.27
N GLN A 433 18.18 -4.32 35.42
CA GLN A 433 18.52 -2.92 35.22
C GLN A 433 17.25 -2.18 34.74
N GLY A 434 17.13 -0.91 35.09
CA GLY A 434 15.98 -0.09 34.74
C GLY A 434 16.09 1.35 35.24
N GLY A 435 15.09 2.15 34.90
CA GLY A 435 15.02 3.56 35.22
C GLY A 435 14.27 3.89 36.51
N GLY A 436 14.27 5.17 36.88
CA GLY A 436 13.47 5.68 38.01
C GLY A 436 12.10 6.24 37.61
N ARG A 437 11.65 6.12 36.35
CA ARG A 437 10.45 6.81 35.84
C ARG A 437 9.12 6.17 36.28
N LYS A 438 9.16 4.95 36.81
CA LYS A 438 8.00 4.28 37.43
C LYS A 438 7.64 4.94 38.78
N THR A 439 6.34 4.99 39.09
CA THR A 439 5.80 5.46 40.37
C THR A 439 4.71 4.51 40.84
N GLY A 440 4.61 4.25 42.15
CA GLY A 440 3.55 3.41 42.74
C GLY A 440 4.12 2.20 43.49
N THR A 441 3.27 1.21 43.74
CA THR A 441 3.63 0.00 44.49
C THR A 441 4.66 -0.85 43.74
N ALA A 442 5.52 -1.55 44.48
CA ALA A 442 6.46 -2.49 43.89
C ALA A 442 5.74 -3.69 43.24
N PHE A 443 6.26 -4.20 42.14
CA PHE A 443 5.75 -5.43 41.50
C PHE A 443 6.89 -6.27 40.94
N GLN A 444 6.59 -7.53 40.59
CA GLN A 444 7.54 -8.41 39.93
C GLN A 444 7.62 -8.09 38.44
N VAL A 445 8.82 -7.78 37.93
CA VAL A 445 9.06 -7.52 36.51
C VAL A 445 9.02 -8.84 35.75
N ALA A 446 8.22 -8.87 34.68
CA ALA A 446 8.22 -9.97 33.73
C ALA A 446 9.43 -9.85 32.79
N THR A 447 10.08 -10.98 32.52
CA THR A 447 11.08 -11.10 31.46
C THR A 447 10.63 -12.13 30.44
N ALA A 448 11.10 -12.05 29.19
CA ALA A 448 10.69 -12.98 28.13
C ALA A 448 11.01 -14.44 28.48
N SER A 449 12.07 -14.69 29.24
CA SER A 449 12.42 -16.03 29.73
C SER A 449 11.42 -16.63 30.73
N MET A 450 10.52 -15.82 31.29
CA MET A 450 9.44 -16.29 32.17
C MET A 450 8.22 -16.77 31.37
N ASP A 451 8.14 -16.46 30.07
CA ASP A 451 7.11 -17.00 29.20
C ASP A 451 7.40 -18.48 28.95
N THR A 452 6.50 -19.34 29.42
CA THR A 452 6.63 -20.79 29.22
C THR A 452 5.91 -21.27 27.96
N ALA A 453 5.30 -20.36 27.19
CA ALA A 453 4.70 -20.71 25.92
C ALA A 453 5.77 -21.01 24.86
N ASN A 454 5.52 -22.01 24.03
CA ASN A 454 6.42 -22.39 22.94
C ASN A 454 6.19 -21.48 21.72
N VAL A 455 6.48 -20.19 21.88
CA VAL A 455 6.28 -19.15 20.86
C VAL A 455 7.62 -18.52 20.45
N PRO A 456 7.70 -17.81 19.31
CA PRO A 456 8.92 -17.11 18.92
C PRO A 456 9.37 -16.10 19.98
N ALA A 457 10.68 -15.92 20.12
CA ALA A 457 11.26 -15.02 21.12
C ALA A 457 10.75 -13.56 21.04
N ALA A 458 10.37 -13.09 19.84
CA ALA A 458 9.75 -11.76 19.69
C ALA A 458 8.39 -11.66 20.39
N VAL A 459 7.58 -12.73 20.31
CA VAL A 459 6.26 -12.83 20.95
C VAL A 459 6.40 -12.86 22.47
N SER A 460 7.36 -13.62 23.00
CA SER A 460 7.64 -13.64 24.45
C SER A 460 8.17 -12.30 24.99
N ARG A 461 8.88 -11.53 24.17
CA ARG A 461 9.29 -10.15 24.55
C ARG A 461 8.10 -9.20 24.62
N GLU A 462 7.19 -9.29 23.66
CA GLU A 462 5.96 -8.49 23.66
C GLU A 462 5.08 -8.84 24.87
N TRP A 463 4.87 -10.13 25.12
CA TRP A 463 4.20 -10.62 26.32
C TRP A 463 4.77 -10.02 27.62
N ALA A 464 6.10 -9.98 27.75
CA ALA A 464 6.76 -9.40 28.92
C ALA A 464 6.54 -7.88 29.00
N ALA A 465 6.61 -7.18 27.87
CA ALA A 465 6.36 -5.74 27.78
C ALA A 465 4.95 -5.40 28.24
N ASP A 466 3.95 -6.09 27.70
CA ASP A 466 2.54 -5.86 27.98
C ASP A 466 2.22 -6.15 29.44
N LEU A 467 2.76 -7.24 29.98
CA LEU A 467 2.54 -7.60 31.39
C LEU A 467 3.13 -6.56 32.33
N ASN A 468 4.29 -5.99 31.99
CA ASN A 468 4.90 -4.90 32.74
C ASN A 468 4.10 -3.60 32.61
N ILE A 469 3.53 -3.29 31.44
CA ILE A 469 2.64 -2.13 31.23
C ILE A 469 1.40 -2.24 32.11
N ILE A 470 0.73 -3.40 32.11
CA ILE A 470 -0.48 -3.63 32.91
C ILE A 470 -0.17 -3.58 34.42
N ARG A 471 0.97 -4.16 34.86
CA ARG A 471 1.41 -4.05 36.25
C ARG A 471 1.75 -2.62 36.66
N LEU A 472 2.37 -1.85 35.77
CA LEU A 472 2.64 -0.43 35.98
C LEU A 472 1.33 0.37 36.10
N HIS A 473 0.36 0.07 35.26
CA HIS A 473 -0.96 0.66 35.33
C HIS A 473 -1.62 0.37 36.68
N ASP A 474 -1.67 -0.90 37.09
CA ASP A 474 -2.22 -1.33 38.38
C ASP A 474 -1.51 -0.66 39.57
N ALA A 475 -0.18 -0.64 39.57
CA ALA A 475 0.61 -0.04 40.64
C ALA A 475 0.42 1.47 40.78
N ARG A 476 0.15 2.18 39.68
CA ARG A 476 -0.05 3.62 39.68
C ARG A 476 -1.49 4.02 39.97
N HIS A 477 -2.45 3.30 39.39
CA HIS A 477 -3.86 3.67 39.40
C HIS A 477 -4.69 2.87 40.39
N GLY A 478 -4.10 1.89 41.08
CA GLY A 478 -4.80 1.03 42.03
C GLY A 478 -5.81 0.09 41.36
N THR A 479 -5.60 -0.23 40.08
CA THR A 479 -6.44 -1.16 39.33
C THR A 479 -6.00 -2.61 39.55
N SER A 480 -6.74 -3.57 38.96
CA SER A 480 -6.40 -5.00 39.00
C SER A 480 -6.59 -5.61 37.60
N LEU A 481 -6.03 -4.94 36.60
CA LEU A 481 -6.13 -5.32 35.20
C LEU A 481 -5.28 -6.57 34.88
N GLN A 482 -4.22 -6.84 35.65
CA GLN A 482 -3.40 -8.04 35.45
C GLN A 482 -4.22 -9.34 35.57
N THR A 483 -5.30 -9.35 36.36
CA THR A 483 -6.18 -10.52 36.52
C THR A 483 -7.35 -10.52 35.53
N GLN A 484 -7.36 -9.59 34.57
CA GLN A 484 -8.43 -9.39 33.59
C GLN A 484 -7.89 -9.41 32.16
N THR A 485 -6.83 -10.18 31.92
CA THR A 485 -6.21 -10.30 30.60
C THR A 485 -7.01 -11.21 29.66
N PRO A 486 -7.06 -10.91 28.35
CA PRO A 486 -6.36 -9.81 27.69
C PRO A 486 -7.03 -8.44 27.92
N VAL A 487 -6.20 -7.40 28.08
CA VAL A 487 -6.65 -6.02 28.30
C VAL A 487 -6.59 -5.25 26.98
N VAL A 488 -7.75 -4.84 26.47
CA VAL A 488 -7.82 -3.86 25.38
C VAL A 488 -8.00 -2.47 25.99
N CYS A 489 -6.98 -1.62 25.88
CA CYS A 489 -6.95 -0.30 26.53
C CYS A 489 -8.19 0.55 26.19
N GLN A 490 -8.72 0.36 24.99
CA GLN A 490 -9.85 1.07 24.41
C GLN A 490 -11.17 0.76 25.10
N ARG A 491 -11.26 -0.33 25.88
CA ARG A 491 -12.41 -0.61 26.75
C ARG A 491 -12.64 0.53 27.74
N CYS A 492 -11.55 1.12 28.24
CA CYS A 492 -11.60 2.28 29.13
C CYS A 492 -11.29 3.58 28.40
N HIS A 493 -10.35 3.58 27.45
CA HIS A 493 -9.85 4.78 26.78
C HIS A 493 -10.38 4.89 25.34
N TYR A 494 -11.49 5.60 25.14
CA TYR A 494 -12.16 5.68 23.83
C TYR A 494 -11.21 5.95 22.65
N THR A 495 -11.47 5.27 21.52
CA THR A 495 -10.94 5.61 20.21
C THR A 495 -12.03 5.38 19.15
N PRO A 496 -12.23 6.31 18.20
CA PRO A 496 -13.17 6.08 17.11
C PRO A 496 -12.80 4.88 16.22
N ALA A 497 -11.52 4.48 16.18
CA ALA A 497 -11.06 3.35 15.35
C ALA A 497 -11.70 2.00 15.73
N LEU A 498 -12.08 1.81 17.00
CA LEU A 498 -12.77 0.60 17.48
C LEU A 498 -14.26 0.83 17.75
N ASP A 499 -14.77 2.03 17.44
CA ASP A 499 -16.20 2.32 17.48
C ASP A 499 -16.81 2.06 16.10
N LEU A 500 -16.78 0.78 15.69
CA LEU A 500 -17.22 0.38 14.36
C LEU A 500 -18.72 0.63 14.14
N ALA A 501 -19.51 0.59 15.22
CA ALA A 501 -20.94 0.92 15.20
C ALA A 501 -21.20 2.43 15.34
N GLN A 502 -20.17 3.25 15.59
CA GLN A 502 -20.22 4.71 15.68
C GLN A 502 -21.15 5.25 16.77
N VAL A 503 -21.33 4.49 17.85
CA VAL A 503 -22.24 4.80 18.97
C VAL A 503 -21.63 5.75 20.00
N GLY A 504 -20.34 6.04 19.88
CA GLY A 504 -19.59 6.93 20.73
C GLY A 504 -18.98 6.29 21.97
N PRO A 505 -18.37 7.11 22.85
CA PRO A 505 -17.92 6.63 24.15
C PRO A 505 -19.10 6.07 24.95
N LEU A 506 -19.02 4.78 25.29
CA LEU A 506 -19.97 4.11 26.17
C LEU A 506 -19.38 3.90 27.56
N GLY A 507 -20.21 3.91 28.60
CA GLY A 507 -19.73 3.94 29.98
C GLY A 507 -20.81 3.63 31.02
N PRO A 508 -20.48 3.75 32.32
CA PRO A 508 -21.44 3.55 33.40
C PRO A 508 -22.75 4.31 33.18
N GLY A 509 -23.88 3.61 33.33
CA GLY A 509 -25.22 4.15 33.07
C GLY A 509 -25.76 3.84 31.66
N ASP A 510 -24.97 3.21 30.79
CA ASP A 510 -25.40 2.77 29.47
C ASP A 510 -25.55 1.24 29.42
N ALA A 511 -26.74 0.76 29.02
CA ALA A 511 -27.03 -0.67 28.93
C ALA A 511 -26.18 -1.39 27.86
N ALA A 512 -25.76 -0.66 26.82
CA ALA A 512 -24.92 -1.19 25.76
C ALA A 512 -23.41 -1.10 26.09
N ALA A 513 -23.01 -0.50 27.21
CA ALA A 513 -21.58 -0.30 27.52
C ALA A 513 -20.79 -1.61 27.57
N ASN A 514 -21.41 -2.74 27.90
CA ASN A 514 -20.74 -4.05 27.98
C ASN A 514 -19.39 -4.01 28.73
N GLY A 515 -19.36 -3.34 29.88
CA GLY A 515 -18.15 -3.19 30.68
C GLY A 515 -17.15 -2.14 30.19
N ARG A 516 -17.50 -1.32 29.18
CA ARG A 516 -16.76 -0.11 28.80
C ARG A 516 -16.90 1.00 29.83
N GLU A 517 -15.86 1.82 29.96
CA GLU A 517 -15.80 2.99 30.85
C GLU A 517 -15.37 4.28 30.13
N GLN A 518 -15.59 4.32 28.82
CA GLN A 518 -15.06 5.34 27.91
C GLN A 518 -15.55 6.76 28.16
N ARG A 519 -16.70 6.91 28.83
CA ARG A 519 -17.28 8.23 29.12
C ARG A 519 -16.54 9.00 30.21
N ILE A 520 -15.85 8.30 31.10
CA ILE A 520 -15.25 8.90 32.31
C ILE A 520 -13.72 8.96 32.25
N HIS A 521 -13.11 8.25 31.30
CA HIS A 521 -11.67 8.24 31.10
C HIS A 521 -11.29 8.97 29.81
N ARG A 522 -10.15 9.64 29.82
CA ARG A 522 -9.58 10.28 28.62
C ARG A 522 -9.35 9.26 27.49
N THR A 523 -9.42 9.71 26.25
CA THR A 523 -9.21 8.88 25.04
C THR A 523 -7.84 8.21 25.01
N ASN A 524 -7.71 7.15 24.21
CA ASN A 524 -6.44 6.45 24.04
C ASN A 524 -5.33 7.39 23.51
N SER A 525 -5.68 8.23 22.53
CA SER A 525 -4.75 9.24 21.99
C SER A 525 -4.21 10.16 23.09
N ARG A 526 -5.07 10.67 23.98
CA ARG A 526 -4.64 11.59 25.02
C ARG A 526 -3.74 10.91 26.05
N VAL A 527 -4.12 9.72 26.53
CA VAL A 527 -3.37 9.03 27.60
C VAL A 527 -2.03 8.48 27.11
N LEU A 528 -1.91 8.11 25.83
CA LEU A 528 -0.63 7.73 25.24
C LEU A 528 0.21 8.96 24.89
N HIS A 529 -0.27 9.85 24.02
CA HIS A 529 0.58 10.90 23.47
C HIS A 529 0.92 11.99 24.48
N THR A 530 -0.05 12.49 25.25
CA THR A 530 0.22 13.58 26.21
C THR A 530 1.16 13.13 27.31
N TYR A 531 0.99 11.88 27.77
CA TYR A 531 1.82 11.33 28.84
C TYR A 531 3.26 11.09 28.37
N HIS A 532 3.47 10.47 27.21
CA HIS A 532 4.81 10.21 26.70
C HIS A 532 5.54 11.48 26.25
N ALA A 533 4.81 12.49 25.76
CA ALA A 533 5.36 13.80 25.37
C ALA A 533 6.01 14.60 26.51
N GLN A 534 5.95 14.14 27.76
CA GLN A 534 6.67 14.77 28.88
C GLN A 534 8.11 14.24 29.05
N PHE A 535 8.46 13.11 28.44
CA PHE A 535 9.78 12.47 28.55
C PHE A 535 10.66 12.84 27.35
N THR A 536 11.04 14.11 27.25
CA THR A 536 11.81 14.66 26.11
C THR A 536 13.23 14.10 25.99
N ASP A 537 13.70 13.42 27.02
CA ASP A 537 14.96 12.68 27.05
C ASP A 537 14.85 11.27 26.46
N LEU A 538 13.64 10.69 26.44
CA LEU A 538 13.34 9.42 25.77
C LEU A 538 12.82 9.63 24.35
N PHE A 539 12.02 10.69 24.14
CA PHE A 539 11.38 11.01 22.87
C PHE A 539 11.89 12.34 22.32
N ASP A 540 12.64 12.28 21.21
CA ASP A 540 13.16 13.44 20.50
C ASP A 540 12.10 14.00 19.54
N GLU A 541 11.08 14.62 20.11
CA GLU A 541 9.86 15.07 19.41
C GLU A 541 10.08 16.25 18.46
N VAL A 542 11.20 16.96 18.57
CA VAL A 542 11.43 18.19 17.81
C VAL A 542 12.01 17.84 16.44
N MET A 543 11.11 17.75 15.45
CA MET A 543 11.46 17.68 14.03
C MET A 543 11.69 19.10 13.47
N PRO A 544 12.85 19.40 12.86
CA PRO A 544 13.05 20.67 12.16
C PRO A 544 12.00 20.88 11.04
N PRO A 545 11.64 22.14 10.73
CA PRO A 545 10.64 22.42 9.71
C PRO A 545 11.06 21.85 8.34
N PRO A 546 10.12 21.54 7.43
CA PRO A 546 10.41 20.99 6.10
C PRO A 546 11.37 21.81 5.23
N THR A 547 11.60 23.08 5.57
CA THR A 547 12.51 23.99 4.86
C THR A 547 13.92 24.02 5.46
N ASP A 548 14.16 23.28 6.55
CA ASP A 548 15.45 23.22 7.21
C ASP A 548 16.47 22.46 6.35
N ALA A 549 17.66 23.04 6.17
CA ALA A 549 18.71 22.46 5.34
C ALA A 549 19.19 21.08 5.83
N SER A 550 19.05 20.77 7.12
CA SER A 550 19.34 19.43 7.67
C SER A 550 18.44 18.33 7.10
N ARG A 551 17.29 18.67 6.50
CA ARG A 551 16.37 17.73 5.86
C ARG A 551 16.60 17.59 4.36
N PHE A 552 17.64 18.23 3.82
CA PHE A 552 17.87 18.27 2.37
C PHE A 552 18.98 17.30 2.00
N ASN A 553 18.90 16.75 0.80
CA ASN A 553 20.00 16.04 0.18
C ASN A 553 21.15 17.03 -0.07
N PRO A 554 22.35 16.83 0.49
CA PRO A 554 23.46 17.76 0.26
C PRO A 554 23.89 17.85 -1.21
N ALA A 555 23.71 16.77 -1.99
CA ALA A 555 24.09 16.71 -3.40
C ALA A 555 23.04 17.33 -4.34
N THR A 556 21.75 17.19 -4.03
CA THR A 556 20.67 17.71 -4.91
C THR A 556 20.03 19.00 -4.41
N GLY A 557 20.26 19.37 -3.14
CA GLY A 557 19.63 20.52 -2.49
C GLY A 557 18.12 20.39 -2.33
N LYS A 558 17.56 19.18 -2.52
CA LYS A 558 16.12 18.93 -2.44
C LYS A 558 15.76 18.29 -1.10
N PRO A 559 14.58 18.58 -0.54
CA PRO A 559 14.06 17.86 0.62
C PRO A 559 14.03 16.36 0.34
N GLU A 560 14.55 15.57 1.27
CA GLU A 560 14.48 14.11 1.22
C GLU A 560 14.48 13.52 2.62
N ILE A 561 14.09 12.26 2.73
CA ILE A 561 14.20 11.53 3.99
C ILE A 561 15.62 10.98 4.13
N ASN A 562 16.48 11.76 4.76
CA ASN A 562 17.89 11.42 5.00
C ASN A 562 18.11 10.73 6.37
N ALA A 563 19.36 10.35 6.67
CA ALA A 563 19.71 9.66 7.91
C ALA A 563 19.37 10.45 9.19
N PHE A 564 19.50 11.79 9.15
CA PHE A 564 19.14 12.66 10.27
C PHE A 564 17.63 12.59 10.56
N VAL A 565 16.80 12.70 9.51
CA VAL A 565 15.34 12.59 9.63
C VAL A 565 14.94 11.20 10.13
N GLN A 566 15.52 10.13 9.59
CA GLN A 566 15.25 8.77 10.03
C GLN A 566 15.62 8.55 11.51
N ASP A 567 16.77 9.06 11.95
CA ASP A 567 17.17 9.00 13.37
C ASP A 567 16.15 9.71 14.27
N LYS A 568 15.74 10.93 13.92
CA LYS A 568 14.70 11.68 14.65
C LYS A 568 13.38 10.91 14.73
N LEU A 569 12.90 10.34 13.61
CA LEU A 569 11.68 9.54 13.59
C LEU A 569 11.80 8.28 14.45
N SER A 570 12.95 7.59 14.38
CA SER A 570 13.23 6.39 15.18
C SER A 570 13.26 6.64 16.69
N ARG A 571 13.50 7.89 17.09
CA ARG A 571 13.50 8.35 18.49
C ARG A 571 12.24 9.12 18.88
N SER A 572 11.21 9.17 18.02
CA SER A 572 9.91 9.81 18.28
C SER A 572 8.76 8.86 17.91
N CYS A 573 8.02 9.16 16.84
CA CYS A 573 6.81 8.44 16.46
C CYS A 573 7.05 6.95 16.19
N TYR A 574 8.20 6.57 15.61
CA TYR A 574 8.50 5.16 15.29
C TYR A 574 8.91 4.31 16.50
N GLN A 575 8.85 4.84 17.72
CA GLN A 575 8.92 4.01 18.92
C GLN A 575 7.60 3.27 19.19
N CYS A 576 6.48 3.76 18.64
CA CYS A 576 5.15 3.20 18.89
C CYS A 576 4.33 2.99 17.62
N HIS A 577 4.64 3.71 16.53
CA HIS A 577 3.98 3.57 15.25
C HIS A 577 4.85 2.81 14.24
N PRO A 578 4.24 2.02 13.35
CA PRO A 578 4.95 1.16 12.43
C PRO A 578 5.70 1.97 11.35
N GLY A 579 7.02 2.08 11.46
CA GLY A 579 7.79 2.92 10.54
C GLY A 579 9.30 2.79 10.63
N ARG A 580 9.82 2.18 11.69
CA ARG A 580 11.23 1.79 11.79
C ARG A 580 11.52 0.64 10.82
N ASP A 581 10.69 -0.39 10.82
CA ASP A 581 10.92 -1.62 10.07
C ASP A 581 9.88 -1.78 8.96
N THR A 582 8.59 -1.64 9.28
CA THR A 582 7.51 -1.77 8.29
C THR A 582 7.60 -0.66 7.25
N LYS A 583 7.81 0.61 7.65
CA LYS A 583 7.77 1.81 6.76
C LYS A 583 6.36 2.21 6.29
N CYS A 584 5.35 2.21 7.16
CA CYS A 584 3.96 2.49 6.75
C CYS A 584 3.78 3.84 6.03
N LEU A 585 4.50 4.89 6.42
CA LEU A 585 4.56 6.14 5.68
C LEU A 585 5.46 5.98 4.45
N ARG A 586 4.84 5.80 3.28
CA ARG A 586 5.51 5.49 2.02
C ARG A 586 4.68 6.05 0.84
N GLY A 587 5.16 7.08 0.15
CA GLY A 587 4.33 7.63 -0.93
C GLY A 587 4.83 8.96 -1.43
N ALA A 588 4.02 9.64 -2.23
CA ALA A 588 4.39 10.89 -2.87
C ALA A 588 4.87 11.97 -1.87
N MET A 589 4.21 12.08 -0.70
CA MET A 589 4.58 13.02 0.36
C MET A 589 5.92 12.65 1.01
N PHE A 590 6.11 11.38 1.37
CA PHE A 590 7.37 10.87 1.93
C PHE A 590 8.53 11.07 0.94
N ASN A 591 8.29 10.78 -0.34
CA ASN A 591 9.23 11.04 -1.44
C ASN A 591 9.57 12.52 -1.61
N GLY A 592 8.66 13.40 -1.20
CA GLY A 592 8.85 14.85 -1.13
C GLY A 592 9.54 15.33 0.15
N GLY A 593 9.98 14.42 1.02
CA GLY A 593 10.66 14.73 2.28
C GLY A 593 9.74 15.07 3.45
N LEU A 594 8.42 14.90 3.31
CA LEU A 594 7.46 15.14 4.40
C LEU A 594 7.38 13.96 5.37
N VAL A 595 7.15 14.26 6.65
CA VAL A 595 7.08 13.27 7.74
C VAL A 595 5.84 13.46 8.61
N CYS A 596 5.61 12.54 9.54
CA CYS A 596 4.43 12.50 10.41
C CYS A 596 4.13 13.84 11.09
N GLN A 597 5.17 14.50 11.62
CA GLN A 597 5.03 15.79 12.34
C GLN A 597 4.61 16.95 11.42
N ASP A 598 4.87 16.87 10.11
CA ASP A 598 4.45 17.89 9.15
C ASP A 598 2.93 17.78 8.85
N CYS A 599 2.37 16.58 9.02
CA CYS A 599 0.96 16.28 8.79
C CYS A 599 0.14 16.37 10.08
N HIS A 600 0.55 15.67 11.14
CA HIS A 600 -0.25 15.48 12.35
C HIS A 600 0.14 16.39 13.52
N GLY A 601 1.36 16.95 13.52
CA GLY A 601 1.96 17.62 14.68
C GLY A 601 2.78 16.69 15.58
N GLY A 602 3.37 17.24 16.65
CA GLY A 602 4.11 16.45 17.64
C GLY A 602 3.18 15.77 18.65
N MET A 603 3.68 14.81 19.44
CA MET A 603 2.85 14.03 20.38
C MET A 603 1.98 14.90 21.31
N ARG A 604 2.51 16.01 21.82
CA ARG A 604 1.74 16.90 22.70
C ARG A 604 0.52 17.52 22.02
N GLN A 605 0.66 17.95 20.76
CA GLN A 605 -0.45 18.52 19.98
C GLN A 605 -1.44 17.40 19.63
N VAL A 606 -0.91 16.23 19.23
CA VAL A 606 -1.72 15.07 18.86
C VAL A 606 -2.60 14.59 20.01
N GLY A 607 -2.08 14.60 21.24
CA GLY A 607 -2.80 14.24 22.46
C GLY A 607 -3.69 15.33 23.03
N ASN A 608 -3.66 16.56 22.50
CA ASN A 608 -4.51 17.66 22.97
C ASN A 608 -5.92 17.60 22.38
N ASP A 609 -6.68 16.58 22.77
CA ASP A 609 -7.97 16.28 22.16
C ASP A 609 -9.20 16.65 23.03
N PHE A 610 -10.38 16.41 22.44
CA PHE A 610 -11.69 16.70 22.99
C PHE A 610 -11.99 16.05 24.35
N SER A 611 -11.23 15.04 24.79
CA SER A 611 -11.47 14.29 26.02
C SER A 611 -10.85 14.90 27.27
N ILE A 612 -10.20 16.06 27.16
CA ILE A 612 -9.44 16.71 28.24
C ILE A 612 -10.13 16.76 29.60
N ASN A 613 -11.45 16.99 29.60
CA ASN A 613 -12.27 17.22 30.78
C ASN A 613 -13.11 15.99 31.13
N PHE A 614 -12.87 14.84 30.50
CA PHE A 614 -13.55 13.59 30.88
C PHE A 614 -13.13 13.22 32.30
N SER A 615 -14.13 12.99 33.15
CA SER A 615 -13.95 12.48 34.50
C SER A 615 -15.25 11.80 34.95
N SER A 616 -15.22 11.12 36.09
CA SER A 616 -16.43 10.59 36.74
C SER A 616 -17.44 11.69 37.10
N THR A 617 -16.99 12.91 37.33
CA THR A 617 -17.85 14.07 37.64
C THR A 617 -18.31 14.85 36.41
N THR A 618 -17.62 14.69 35.28
CA THR A 618 -17.87 15.37 34.00
C THR A 618 -17.74 14.38 32.84
N PRO A 619 -18.61 13.37 32.75
CA PRO A 619 -18.53 12.35 31.72
C PRO A 619 -18.89 12.90 30.34
N PHE A 620 -18.56 12.17 29.27
CA PHE A 620 -19.13 12.40 27.94
C PHE A 620 -20.68 12.31 27.99
N PRO A 621 -21.41 13.23 27.33
CA PRO A 621 -20.93 14.30 26.46
C PRO A 621 -20.55 15.61 27.17
N ALA A 622 -20.92 15.80 28.45
CA ALA A 622 -20.70 17.04 29.18
C ALA A 622 -19.22 17.45 29.31
N GLY A 623 -18.31 16.48 29.41
CA GLY A 623 -16.87 16.70 29.46
C GLY A 623 -16.20 16.94 28.10
N ALA A 624 -16.92 16.87 26.97
CA ALA A 624 -16.34 17.00 25.64
C ALA A 624 -16.04 18.46 25.29
N ASP A 625 -14.81 18.73 24.85
CA ASP A 625 -14.42 20.01 24.26
C ASP A 625 -14.22 19.85 22.76
N LEU A 626 -15.32 19.98 22.01
CA LEU A 626 -15.34 19.81 20.55
C LEU A 626 -14.69 20.98 19.78
N SER A 627 -14.15 21.99 20.47
CA SER A 627 -13.29 23.00 19.84
C SER A 627 -11.89 22.45 19.53
N ARG A 628 -11.49 21.38 20.22
CA ARG A 628 -10.23 20.66 20.01
C ARG A 628 -10.34 19.58 18.95
N ARG A 629 -9.21 18.94 18.63
CA ARG A 629 -9.17 17.83 17.69
C ARG A 629 -9.90 16.59 18.24
N VAL A 630 -10.50 15.82 17.33
CA VAL A 630 -11.02 14.48 17.58
C VAL A 630 -10.14 13.52 16.77
N PRO A 631 -9.35 12.65 17.42
CA PRO A 631 -8.50 11.67 16.72
C PRO A 631 -9.34 10.84 15.74
N TRP A 632 -8.79 10.44 14.59
CA TRP A 632 -9.48 9.69 13.53
C TRP A 632 -10.58 10.43 12.76
N ALA A 633 -11.13 11.52 13.30
CA ALA A 633 -12.12 12.36 12.64
C ALA A 633 -11.52 13.65 12.05
N HIS A 634 -10.47 14.20 12.67
CA HIS A 634 -9.75 15.37 12.19
C HIS A 634 -8.35 14.98 11.67
N GLU A 635 -8.34 14.17 10.61
CA GLU A 635 -7.12 13.78 9.93
C GLU A 635 -6.71 14.80 8.86
N PRO A 636 -5.39 14.92 8.57
CA PRO A 636 -4.92 15.78 7.49
C PRO A 636 -5.55 15.40 6.15
N GLY A 637 -6.08 16.40 5.44
CA GLY A 637 -6.59 16.22 4.08
C GLY A 637 -5.66 16.80 3.00
N CYS A 638 -5.90 16.46 1.74
CA CYS A 638 -5.26 17.00 0.55
C CYS A 638 -5.25 18.53 0.58
N GLN A 639 -6.38 19.17 0.89
CA GLN A 639 -6.49 20.64 0.94
C GLN A 639 -5.63 21.30 2.02
N SER A 640 -5.11 20.53 2.98
CA SER A 640 -4.23 21.05 4.02
C SER A 640 -2.89 21.52 3.45
N CYS A 641 -2.48 20.97 2.31
CA CYS A 641 -1.26 21.35 1.61
C CYS A 641 -1.53 21.77 0.16
N HIS A 642 -2.48 21.12 -0.51
CA HIS A 642 -2.95 21.43 -1.87
C HIS A 642 -4.09 22.45 -1.81
N THR A 643 -3.76 23.63 -1.31
CA THR A 643 -4.75 24.65 -0.93
C THR A 643 -5.43 25.37 -2.10
N GLY A 644 -5.15 24.96 -3.34
CA GLY A 644 -5.75 25.57 -4.52
C GLY A 644 -4.80 25.55 -5.70
N ASP A 645 -4.96 26.53 -6.58
CA ASP A 645 -4.24 26.64 -7.85
C ASP A 645 -3.33 27.87 -7.89
N VAL A 646 -2.72 28.16 -9.04
CA VAL A 646 -1.77 29.27 -9.17
C VAL A 646 -2.39 30.63 -8.80
N LEU A 647 -3.67 30.83 -9.11
CA LEU A 647 -4.33 32.13 -8.95
C LEU A 647 -4.94 32.30 -7.55
N ASN A 648 -5.28 31.20 -6.88
CA ASN A 648 -5.91 31.22 -5.57
C ASN A 648 -5.42 30.03 -4.71
N ASN A 649 -4.51 30.32 -3.78
CA ASN A 649 -3.97 29.38 -2.80
C ASN A 649 -3.59 30.13 -1.49
N LEU A 650 -3.18 29.39 -0.46
CA LEU A 650 -2.91 29.94 0.88
C LEU A 650 -1.43 30.23 1.16
N THR A 651 -0.54 30.23 0.16
CA THR A 651 0.91 30.42 0.40
C THR A 651 1.30 31.81 0.92
N SER A 652 0.38 32.76 0.91
CA SER A 652 0.54 34.11 1.48
C SER A 652 0.20 34.21 2.97
N ASP A 653 -0.39 33.18 3.59
CA ASP A 653 -0.67 33.16 5.03
C ASP A 653 0.66 33.17 5.82
N PRO A 654 0.87 34.10 6.77
CA PRO A 654 2.12 34.16 7.54
C PRO A 654 2.33 32.96 8.48
N ASN A 655 1.30 32.17 8.75
CA ASN A 655 1.35 31.03 9.67
C ASN A 655 1.55 29.68 8.97
N VAL A 656 1.77 29.65 7.65
CA VAL A 656 2.02 28.40 6.90
C VAL A 656 3.47 28.30 6.45
N ILE A 657 3.91 27.08 6.14
CA ILE A 657 5.21 26.84 5.51
C ILE A 657 4.95 26.62 4.03
N ARG A 658 5.37 27.56 3.18
CA ARG A 658 5.15 27.50 1.74
C ARG A 658 6.19 26.62 1.03
N GLY A 659 5.76 25.91 0.00
CA GLY A 659 6.64 25.22 -0.94
C GLY A 659 7.39 26.20 -1.84
N THR A 660 8.50 25.72 -2.42
CA THR A 660 9.29 26.50 -3.39
C THR A 660 8.57 26.72 -4.72
N ASP A 661 7.55 25.89 -5.02
CA ASP A 661 6.70 26.07 -6.20
C ASP A 661 5.70 27.23 -6.08
N GLY A 662 5.53 27.80 -4.88
CA GLY A 662 4.62 28.93 -4.66
C GLY A 662 3.12 28.56 -4.70
N ILE A 663 2.78 27.28 -4.67
CA ILE A 663 1.37 26.80 -4.73
C ILE A 663 1.03 25.95 -3.50
N ARG A 664 1.86 24.97 -3.16
CA ARG A 664 1.56 24.03 -2.06
C ARG A 664 2.11 24.50 -0.72
N LEU A 665 1.52 24.03 0.36
CA LEU A 665 2.11 24.10 1.70
C LEU A 665 2.96 22.85 1.96
N LEU A 666 3.94 22.96 2.85
CA LEU A 666 4.79 21.86 3.31
C LEU A 666 4.40 21.35 4.70
N ARG A 667 3.32 21.89 5.27
CA ARG A 667 2.80 21.48 6.57
C ARG A 667 1.28 21.62 6.57
N ALA A 668 0.58 20.62 7.09
CA ALA A 668 -0.87 20.51 7.02
C ALA A 668 -1.61 21.41 8.03
N TYR A 669 -0.92 22.01 8.98
CA TYR A 669 -1.51 22.88 10.01
C TYR A 669 -0.75 24.21 10.12
N ARG A 670 -1.39 25.20 10.76
CA ARG A 670 -0.79 26.53 10.99
C ARG A 670 0.17 26.52 12.17
N SER A 671 1.24 27.32 12.12
CA SER A 671 2.30 27.35 13.15
C SER A 671 1.79 27.76 14.53
N ASN A 672 0.70 28.51 14.56
CA ASN A 672 0.08 29.03 15.78
C ASN A 672 -1.07 28.14 16.29
N ASP A 673 -1.32 26.99 15.67
CA ASP A 673 -2.37 26.07 16.11
C ASP A 673 -1.84 25.11 17.19
N PRO A 674 -2.36 25.19 18.43
CA PRO A 674 -1.88 24.36 19.54
C PRO A 674 -2.27 22.88 19.41
N ASP A 675 -3.24 22.57 18.55
CA ASP A 675 -3.84 21.24 18.39
C ASP A 675 -3.50 20.63 17.03
N SER A 676 -2.64 21.30 16.25
CA SER A 676 -2.23 20.93 14.89
C SER A 676 -3.41 20.57 13.99
N ARG A 677 -4.51 21.35 14.09
CA ARG A 677 -5.70 21.11 13.26
C ARG A 677 -5.38 21.29 11.78
N PRO A 678 -5.85 20.38 10.90
CA PRO A 678 -5.65 20.49 9.47
C PRO A 678 -6.18 21.82 8.89
N VAL A 679 -5.43 22.40 7.97
CA VAL A 679 -5.86 23.56 7.19
C VAL A 679 -6.98 23.13 6.24
N VAL A 680 -8.09 23.86 6.29
CA VAL A 680 -9.19 23.74 5.33
C VAL A 680 -9.10 24.91 4.37
N SER A 681 -9.07 24.64 3.06
CA SER A 681 -8.96 25.67 2.04
C SER A 681 -10.33 26.13 1.55
N THR A 682 -10.43 27.41 1.19
CA THR A 682 -11.59 27.95 0.48
C THR A 682 -11.59 27.57 -0.99
N ASN A 683 -10.40 27.43 -1.62
CA ASN A 683 -10.31 26.89 -2.97
C ASN A 683 -10.36 25.36 -2.90
N ARG A 684 -11.43 24.81 -3.46
CA ARG A 684 -11.76 23.38 -3.34
C ARG A 684 -11.28 22.52 -4.49
N ARG A 685 -10.46 23.03 -5.42
CA ARG A 685 -10.02 22.29 -6.62
C ARG A 685 -9.40 20.92 -6.29
N PHE A 686 -8.62 20.86 -5.22
CA PHE A 686 -7.94 19.65 -4.74
C PHE A 686 -8.41 19.25 -3.34
N ALA A 687 -9.58 19.74 -2.93
CA ALA A 687 -10.12 19.46 -1.61
C ALA A 687 -11.01 18.22 -1.64
N GLU A 688 -11.05 17.53 -0.50
CA GLU A 688 -12.08 16.55 -0.19
C GLU A 688 -13.49 17.14 -0.31
N ASN A 689 -14.50 16.28 -0.26
CA ASN A 689 -15.88 16.74 -0.18
C ASN A 689 -16.15 17.49 1.14
N GLU A 690 -17.20 18.30 1.17
CA GLU A 690 -17.73 18.91 2.39
C GLU A 690 -19.22 18.66 2.48
N ILE A 691 -19.68 18.29 3.67
CA ILE A 691 -21.10 18.02 3.96
C ILE A 691 -21.50 18.85 5.16
N GLY A 692 -22.39 19.82 4.96
CA GLY A 692 -22.90 20.67 6.03
C GLY A 692 -21.81 21.44 6.79
N GLY A 693 -20.78 21.94 6.08
CA GLY A 693 -19.67 22.68 6.70
C GLY A 693 -18.55 21.78 7.25
N LYS A 694 -18.67 20.45 7.12
CA LYS A 694 -17.71 19.47 7.67
C LYS A 694 -16.88 18.86 6.56
N GLN A 695 -15.56 18.83 6.75
CA GLN A 695 -14.66 18.15 5.84
C GLN A 695 -14.88 16.63 5.90
N VAL A 696 -15.03 16.03 4.74
CA VAL A 696 -15.06 14.57 4.60
C VAL A 696 -13.62 14.04 4.59
N LEU A 697 -13.37 12.91 5.24
CA LEU A 697 -12.06 12.26 5.22
C LEU A 697 -11.64 11.87 3.80
N TYR A 698 -10.34 11.90 3.50
CA TYR A 698 -9.78 11.49 2.21
C TYR A 698 -10.25 10.10 1.77
N ARG A 699 -10.14 9.09 2.65
CA ARG A 699 -10.59 7.70 2.40
C ARG A 699 -12.08 7.54 2.11
N LEU A 700 -12.88 8.55 2.42
CA LEU A 700 -14.33 8.57 2.20
C LEU A 700 -14.75 9.57 1.11
N SER A 701 -13.80 10.30 0.53
CA SER A 701 -14.06 11.36 -0.43
C SER A 701 -14.01 10.86 -1.86
N LYS A 702 -14.81 11.51 -2.71
CA LYS A 702 -14.93 11.23 -4.14
C LYS A 702 -14.87 12.49 -4.98
N ASP A 703 -14.34 12.36 -6.18
CA ASP A 703 -14.33 13.44 -7.15
C ASP A 703 -15.73 13.60 -7.80
N SER A 704 -16.03 14.82 -8.23
CA SER A 704 -17.22 15.11 -9.04
C SER A 704 -17.25 14.35 -10.38
N HIS A 705 -16.10 13.85 -10.83
CA HIS A 705 -15.93 13.02 -12.00
C HIS A 705 -16.45 11.60 -11.74
N ALA A 706 -17.76 11.42 -11.97
CA ALA A 706 -18.50 10.16 -11.83
C ALA A 706 -18.49 9.53 -10.43
N GLY A 707 -18.11 10.29 -9.38
CA GLY A 707 -18.07 9.77 -8.02
C GLY A 707 -16.94 8.76 -7.78
N VAL A 708 -15.87 8.82 -8.58
CA VAL A 708 -14.65 8.02 -8.36
C VAL A 708 -13.99 8.47 -7.06
N TYR A 709 -13.67 7.54 -6.17
CA TYR A 709 -13.00 7.86 -4.91
C TYR A 709 -11.60 8.41 -5.10
N CYS A 710 -11.16 9.26 -4.18
CA CYS A 710 -9.81 9.78 -4.18
C CYS A 710 -8.76 8.65 -4.19
N GLU A 711 -8.94 7.62 -3.35
CA GLU A 711 -8.02 6.48 -3.26
C GLU A 711 -7.91 5.66 -4.56
N ALA A 712 -8.97 5.61 -5.37
CA ALA A 712 -8.94 4.91 -6.65
C ALA A 712 -7.93 5.54 -7.62
N CYS A 713 -7.76 6.86 -7.57
CA CYS A 713 -6.81 7.59 -8.41
C CYS A 713 -5.44 7.81 -7.74
N HIS A 714 -5.42 7.95 -6.41
CA HIS A 714 -4.24 8.41 -5.68
C HIS A 714 -3.55 7.34 -4.84
N GLY A 715 -4.19 6.20 -4.58
CA GLY A 715 -3.72 5.18 -3.64
C GLY A 715 -4.23 5.43 -2.22
N SER A 716 -4.00 4.48 -1.32
CA SER A 716 -4.47 4.58 0.07
C SER A 716 -3.73 5.66 0.87
N THR A 717 -4.35 6.14 1.95
CA THR A 717 -3.68 7.04 2.91
C THR A 717 -2.32 6.47 3.35
N HIS A 718 -1.29 7.31 3.52
CA HIS A 718 0.10 6.91 3.80
C HIS A 718 0.81 6.08 2.71
N ALA A 719 0.09 5.65 1.66
CA ALA A 719 0.56 4.82 0.56
C ALA A 719 0.34 5.49 -0.82
N GLU A 720 0.15 6.82 -0.84
CA GLU A 720 -0.23 7.54 -2.08
C GLU A 720 0.84 7.42 -3.17
N TRP A 721 0.39 7.10 -4.38
CA TRP A 721 1.26 6.82 -5.51
C TRP A 721 1.97 8.08 -6.05
N PRO A 722 3.20 7.96 -6.56
CA PRO A 722 4.00 6.74 -6.57
C PRO A 722 4.69 6.51 -5.22
N VAL A 723 4.83 5.24 -4.85
CA VAL A 723 5.71 4.82 -3.75
C VAL A 723 7.11 4.57 -4.31
N LYS A 724 8.17 4.99 -3.60
CA LYS A 724 9.57 4.75 -4.00
C LYS A 724 10.37 4.18 -2.83
N PRO A 725 11.48 3.45 -3.10
CA PRO A 725 11.97 3.07 -4.44
C PRO A 725 11.16 1.90 -5.05
N GLU A 726 11.01 1.92 -6.38
CA GLU A 726 10.41 0.82 -7.16
C GLU A 726 11.18 -0.51 -6.97
N GLU A 727 12.41 -0.44 -6.46
CA GLU A 727 13.29 -1.55 -6.08
C GLU A 727 13.94 -1.27 -4.71
N GLY A 728 13.73 -2.15 -3.72
CA GLY A 728 14.28 -2.03 -2.37
C GLY A 728 13.44 -2.82 -1.37
N THR A 729 14.02 -3.18 -0.21
CA THR A 729 13.50 -4.17 0.76
C THR A 729 12.14 -3.89 1.39
N TYR A 730 11.44 -2.82 1.00
CA TYR A 730 10.33 -2.29 1.77
C TYR A 730 9.03 -1.97 1.01
N VAL A 731 8.90 -1.89 -0.33
CA VAL A 731 7.58 -1.48 -0.94
C VAL A 731 7.25 -1.80 -2.43
N ALA A 732 7.67 -2.95 -2.99
CA ALA A 732 7.37 -3.26 -4.41
C ALA A 732 5.86 -3.38 -4.74
N ASN A 733 5.02 -3.70 -3.76
CA ASN A 733 3.62 -4.08 -3.99
C ASN A 733 2.67 -2.89 -4.17
N ASP A 734 2.92 -1.74 -3.55
CA ASP A 734 1.96 -0.62 -3.58
C ASP A 734 1.73 -0.06 -4.98
N ASN A 735 2.75 -0.03 -5.82
CA ASN A 735 2.61 0.48 -7.19
C ASN A 735 1.89 -0.50 -8.14
N MET A 736 1.62 -1.75 -7.73
CA MET A 736 1.09 -2.77 -8.63
C MET A 736 -0.26 -2.38 -9.22
N ALA A 737 -1.18 -1.85 -8.40
CA ALA A 737 -2.47 -1.38 -8.90
C ALA A 737 -2.30 -0.29 -9.98
N ALA A 738 -1.52 0.76 -9.72
CA ALA A 738 -1.25 1.82 -10.69
C ALA A 738 -0.63 1.29 -11.99
N ILE A 739 0.40 0.43 -11.88
CA ILE A 739 1.07 -0.16 -13.05
C ILE A 739 0.09 -0.99 -13.88
N ARG A 740 -0.80 -1.77 -13.23
CA ARG A 740 -1.81 -2.56 -13.93
C ARG A 740 -2.85 -1.70 -14.63
N LEU A 741 -3.27 -0.62 -14.00
CA LEU A 741 -4.32 0.27 -14.51
C LEU A 741 -3.83 1.09 -15.71
N GLN A 742 -2.68 1.76 -15.59
CA GLN A 742 -2.22 2.74 -16.59
C GLN A 742 -0.85 2.43 -17.21
N GLY A 743 -0.21 1.33 -16.83
CA GLY A 743 1.07 0.88 -17.39
C GLY A 743 2.33 1.46 -16.70
N TYR A 744 2.18 2.32 -15.69
CA TYR A 744 3.32 2.91 -14.96
C TYR A 744 2.96 3.31 -13.51
N PRO A 745 3.94 3.44 -12.61
CA PRO A 745 3.70 3.84 -11.22
C PRO A 745 3.36 5.34 -11.13
N GLY A 746 2.33 5.66 -10.34
CA GLY A 746 1.89 7.02 -10.07
C GLY A 746 0.38 7.13 -9.92
N VAL A 747 -0.08 8.33 -9.58
CA VAL A 747 -1.51 8.67 -9.60
C VAL A 747 -2.11 8.39 -10.98
N ILE A 748 -3.35 7.94 -11.03
CA ILE A 748 -4.05 7.60 -12.27
C ILE A 748 -4.32 8.87 -13.07
N THR A 749 -3.68 9.00 -14.23
CA THR A 749 -3.87 10.16 -15.13
C THR A 749 -4.20 9.78 -16.57
N GLU A 750 -4.14 8.50 -16.90
CA GLU A 750 -4.56 8.01 -18.21
C GLU A 750 -6.07 7.84 -18.24
N CYS A 751 -6.78 8.75 -18.90
CA CYS A 751 -8.24 8.71 -18.97
C CYS A 751 -8.77 7.43 -19.63
N THR A 752 -7.95 6.76 -20.44
CA THR A 752 -8.26 5.48 -21.09
C THR A 752 -8.41 4.31 -20.10
N VAL A 753 -8.06 4.49 -18.83
CA VAL A 753 -8.37 3.52 -17.75
C VAL A 753 -9.87 3.29 -17.68
N CYS A 754 -10.67 4.35 -17.70
CA CYS A 754 -12.13 4.28 -17.62
C CYS A 754 -12.82 4.56 -18.96
N HIS A 755 -12.23 5.40 -19.81
CA HIS A 755 -12.82 5.80 -21.07
C HIS A 755 -12.33 4.96 -22.25
N VAL A 756 -13.16 4.86 -23.28
CA VAL A 756 -12.72 4.30 -24.57
C VAL A 756 -11.75 5.27 -25.23
N ALA A 757 -10.62 4.77 -25.77
CA ALA A 757 -9.65 5.61 -26.45
C ALA A 757 -10.31 6.40 -27.61
N GLY A 758 -10.01 7.70 -27.71
CA GLY A 758 -10.58 8.55 -28.76
C GLY A 758 -12.06 8.91 -28.57
N SER A 759 -12.65 8.70 -27.38
CA SER A 759 -14.05 9.05 -27.11
C SER A 759 -14.28 10.39 -26.37
N LEU A 760 -13.30 10.85 -25.59
CA LEU A 760 -13.37 12.07 -24.77
C LEU A 760 -13.56 13.40 -25.54
N PRO A 761 -14.49 14.29 -25.15
CA PRO A 761 -14.62 15.60 -25.78
C PRO A 761 -13.52 16.58 -25.34
N VAL A 762 -13.28 17.62 -26.15
CA VAL A 762 -12.46 18.79 -25.76
C VAL A 762 -13.19 19.57 -24.66
N SER A 763 -12.76 19.40 -23.41
CA SER A 763 -13.44 19.96 -22.24
C SER A 763 -12.50 20.06 -21.05
N LEU A 764 -12.97 20.68 -19.96
CA LEU A 764 -12.32 20.71 -18.65
C LEU A 764 -13.14 19.98 -17.58
N ASN A 765 -13.98 19.03 -18.00
CA ASN A 765 -14.86 18.28 -17.10
C ASN A 765 -14.18 17.04 -16.48
N GLY A 766 -12.85 16.93 -16.62
CA GLY A 766 -12.06 15.91 -15.95
C GLY A 766 -11.87 16.21 -14.46
N PRO A 767 -11.27 15.27 -13.71
CA PRO A 767 -10.99 15.45 -12.29
C PRO A 767 -10.16 16.72 -12.06
N HIS A 768 -10.44 17.45 -10.98
CA HIS A 768 -9.79 18.74 -10.66
C HIS A 768 -9.87 19.83 -11.75
N GLY A 769 -10.79 19.70 -12.71
CA GLY A 769 -10.91 20.58 -13.86
C GLY A 769 -9.85 20.32 -14.93
N LEU A 770 -9.30 19.10 -14.99
CA LEU A 770 -8.33 18.69 -16.00
C LEU A 770 -9.01 18.51 -17.37
N HIS A 771 -8.27 18.86 -18.41
CA HIS A 771 -8.60 18.45 -19.77
C HIS A 771 -8.14 17.02 -20.05
N PRO A 772 -8.63 16.36 -21.12
CA PRO A 772 -8.09 15.09 -21.57
C PRO A 772 -6.56 15.16 -21.74
N VAL A 773 -5.87 14.21 -21.12
CA VAL A 773 -4.41 14.14 -21.06
C VAL A 773 -3.94 13.15 -22.12
N GLY A 774 -3.03 13.57 -23.01
CA GLY A 774 -2.47 12.68 -24.05
C GLY A 774 -3.40 12.40 -25.23
N ASP A 775 -4.50 13.15 -25.38
CA ASP A 775 -5.45 13.02 -26.49
C ASP A 775 -5.19 14.08 -27.56
N SER A 776 -4.96 13.66 -28.80
CA SER A 776 -4.70 14.56 -29.93
C SER A 776 -5.88 15.50 -30.24
N ARG A 777 -7.10 15.12 -29.88
CA ARG A 777 -8.27 15.99 -30.07
C ARG A 777 -8.23 17.21 -29.16
N TRP A 778 -7.72 17.06 -27.93
CA TRP A 778 -7.45 18.21 -27.06
C TRP A 778 -6.33 19.07 -27.66
N VAL A 779 -5.20 18.46 -28.05
CA VAL A 779 -4.06 19.19 -28.61
C VAL A 779 -4.47 20.01 -29.83
N ASN A 780 -5.31 19.47 -30.73
CA ASN A 780 -5.72 20.17 -31.95
C ASN A 780 -6.94 21.08 -31.78
N GLY A 781 -7.75 20.91 -30.72
CA GLY A 781 -9.03 21.63 -30.56
C GLY A 781 -9.09 22.60 -29.38
N HIS A 782 -8.03 22.70 -28.57
CA HIS A 782 -8.06 23.55 -27.38
C HIS A 782 -8.01 25.06 -27.69
N GLU A 783 -7.53 25.46 -28.87
CA GLU A 783 -7.58 26.85 -29.34
C GLU A 783 -9.04 27.28 -29.54
N ASP A 784 -9.81 26.53 -30.33
CA ASP A 784 -11.25 26.73 -30.51
C ASP A 784 -12.00 26.72 -29.17
N PHE A 785 -11.58 25.85 -28.24
CA PHE A 785 -12.16 25.81 -26.89
C PHE A 785 -11.93 27.11 -26.12
N LEU A 786 -10.77 27.76 -26.30
CA LEU A 786 -10.42 29.01 -25.63
C LEU A 786 -11.02 30.26 -26.28
N GLU A 787 -11.52 30.19 -27.51
CA GLU A 787 -12.19 31.32 -28.16
C GLU A 787 -13.33 31.87 -27.29
N GLY A 788 -13.27 33.18 -27.01
CA GLY A 788 -14.26 33.86 -26.17
C GLY A 788 -14.20 33.52 -24.68
N ARG A 789 -13.19 32.77 -24.21
CA ARG A 789 -12.96 32.45 -22.79
C ARG A 789 -11.78 33.24 -22.22
N SER A 790 -11.73 33.36 -20.89
CA SER A 790 -10.59 33.97 -20.21
C SER A 790 -9.37 33.04 -20.23
N LEU A 791 -8.18 33.60 -20.46
CA LEU A 791 -6.91 32.90 -20.31
C LEU A 791 -6.69 32.38 -18.88
N ASP A 792 -7.36 32.94 -17.87
CA ASP A 792 -7.34 32.41 -16.49
C ASP A 792 -7.75 30.95 -16.40
N THR A 793 -8.62 30.50 -17.31
CA THR A 793 -9.02 29.11 -17.40
C THR A 793 -7.79 28.18 -17.51
N CYS A 794 -6.73 28.59 -18.21
CA CYS A 794 -5.48 27.84 -18.32
C CYS A 794 -4.44 28.28 -17.29
N ARG A 795 -4.35 29.57 -16.95
CA ARG A 795 -3.33 30.11 -16.01
C ARG A 795 -3.40 29.46 -14.62
N THR A 796 -4.59 28.99 -14.20
CA THR A 796 -4.76 28.25 -12.94
C THR A 796 -3.81 27.06 -12.82
N CYS A 797 -3.52 26.35 -13.90
CA CYS A 797 -2.59 25.20 -13.90
C CYS A 797 -1.26 25.51 -14.60
N HIS A 798 -1.30 26.30 -15.68
CA HIS A 798 -0.16 26.56 -16.55
C HIS A 798 0.65 27.81 -16.16
N GLY A 799 0.28 28.50 -15.09
CA GLY A 799 1.03 29.65 -14.60
C GLY A 799 0.54 30.97 -15.18
N THR A 800 0.79 32.07 -14.48
CA THR A 800 0.36 33.42 -14.91
C THR A 800 1.03 33.88 -16.20
N ASN A 801 2.22 33.35 -16.50
CA ASN A 801 3.01 33.62 -17.70
C ASN A 801 2.93 32.49 -18.75
N GLY A 802 2.12 31.44 -18.53
CA GLY A 802 1.96 30.34 -19.48
C GLY A 802 3.17 29.40 -19.64
N GLU A 803 4.17 29.47 -18.76
CA GLU A 803 5.38 28.63 -18.85
C GLU A 803 5.21 27.23 -18.24
N GLY A 804 4.06 26.95 -17.64
CA GLY A 804 3.76 25.70 -16.94
C GLY A 804 4.15 25.75 -15.46
N THR A 805 3.40 25.01 -14.62
CA THR A 805 3.72 24.84 -13.20
C THR A 805 3.75 23.37 -12.80
N VAL A 806 4.01 23.07 -11.54
CA VAL A 806 3.91 21.71 -10.99
C VAL A 806 2.55 21.03 -11.22
N LEU A 807 1.47 21.80 -11.43
CA LEU A 807 0.14 21.29 -11.78
C LEU A 807 0.04 20.83 -13.25
N ALA A 808 0.84 21.42 -14.14
CA ALA A 808 0.92 21.06 -15.56
C ALA A 808 2.09 20.09 -15.85
N LYS A 809 2.52 19.32 -14.85
CA LYS A 809 3.67 18.42 -14.96
C LYS A 809 3.29 17.11 -15.65
N VAL A 810 4.04 16.73 -16.68
CA VAL A 810 3.85 15.48 -17.43
C VAL A 810 4.17 14.27 -16.54
N ARG A 811 3.24 13.32 -16.44
CA ARG A 811 3.37 12.13 -15.57
C ARG A 811 4.01 10.91 -16.25
N ALA A 812 3.86 10.81 -17.57
CA ALA A 812 4.50 9.81 -18.41
C ALA A 812 4.98 10.45 -19.72
N THR A 813 6.14 9.99 -20.21
CA THR A 813 6.70 10.46 -21.49
C THR A 813 5.69 10.24 -22.60
N ARG A 814 5.49 11.27 -23.42
CA ARG A 814 4.46 11.26 -24.47
C ARG A 814 4.94 11.98 -25.70
N THR A 815 4.38 11.56 -26.81
CA THR A 815 4.66 12.10 -28.14
C THR A 815 3.35 12.64 -28.69
N LEU A 816 3.29 13.94 -28.94
CA LEU A 816 2.10 14.65 -29.40
C LEU A 816 2.31 15.13 -30.84
N GLY A 817 1.32 14.92 -31.69
CA GLY A 817 1.27 15.60 -33.00
C GLY A 817 0.83 17.05 -32.79
N VAL A 818 1.55 17.98 -33.39
CA VAL A 818 1.27 19.42 -33.36
C VAL A 818 1.42 19.92 -34.80
N GLU A 819 0.32 20.22 -35.46
CA GLU A 819 0.28 20.63 -36.87
C GLU A 819 1.05 19.65 -37.79
N ASP A 820 2.16 20.07 -38.40
CA ASP A 820 3.01 19.30 -39.31
C ASP A 820 4.22 18.65 -38.63
N ARG A 821 4.33 18.75 -37.30
CA ARG A 821 5.45 18.23 -36.51
C ARG A 821 5.01 17.42 -35.30
N THR A 822 6.01 16.85 -34.63
CA THR A 822 5.82 16.05 -33.42
C THR A 822 6.60 16.65 -32.26
N VAL A 823 6.00 16.70 -31.08
CA VAL A 823 6.62 17.14 -29.83
C VAL A 823 6.69 15.98 -28.85
N THR A 824 7.89 15.69 -28.36
CA THR A 824 8.08 14.72 -27.29
C THR A 824 8.25 15.44 -25.95
N LEU A 825 7.34 15.16 -25.02
CA LEU A 825 7.39 15.65 -23.65
C LEU A 825 7.83 14.52 -22.73
N ASN A 826 9.03 14.65 -22.15
CA ASN A 826 9.54 13.68 -21.20
C ASN A 826 8.76 13.74 -19.88
N LYS A 827 8.65 12.60 -19.19
CA LYS A 827 8.15 12.55 -17.81
C LYS A 827 8.82 13.63 -16.95
N GLY A 828 8.01 14.43 -16.28
CA GLY A 828 8.42 15.50 -15.39
C GLY A 828 8.59 16.88 -16.04
N SER A 829 8.48 16.99 -17.36
CA SER A 829 8.45 18.28 -18.05
C SER A 829 7.22 19.10 -17.62
N LEU A 830 7.36 20.42 -17.53
CA LEU A 830 6.23 21.32 -17.33
C LEU A 830 5.67 21.68 -18.70
N VAL A 831 4.35 21.61 -18.86
CA VAL A 831 3.69 21.98 -20.11
C VAL A 831 3.36 23.48 -20.09
N GLY A 832 4.03 24.24 -20.94
CA GLY A 832 3.74 25.66 -21.21
C GLY A 832 3.27 25.89 -22.65
N CYS A 833 2.66 27.05 -22.90
CA CYS A 833 2.10 27.41 -24.21
C CYS A 833 3.17 27.45 -25.31
N GLY A 834 4.38 27.97 -24.98
CA GLY A 834 5.52 28.13 -25.89
C GLY A 834 6.10 26.85 -26.49
N ILE A 835 5.64 25.67 -26.06
CA ILE A 835 6.15 24.38 -26.54
C ILE A 835 5.63 24.07 -27.95
N CYS A 836 4.36 24.37 -28.18
CA CYS A 836 3.64 23.98 -29.40
C CYS A 836 3.48 25.17 -30.34
N HIS A 837 3.16 26.34 -29.79
CA HIS A 837 2.86 27.58 -30.51
C HIS A 837 3.44 28.79 -29.76
N GLU A 838 3.25 30.02 -30.28
CA GLU A 838 3.66 31.24 -29.57
C GLU A 838 2.88 31.40 -28.25
N ASN A 839 3.56 31.82 -27.18
CA ASN A 839 2.93 31.96 -25.87
C ASN A 839 1.96 33.16 -25.87
N PRO A 840 0.65 32.96 -25.63
CA PRO A 840 -0.34 34.04 -25.70
C PRO A 840 -0.42 34.90 -24.42
N MET A 841 0.46 34.66 -23.44
CA MET A 841 0.42 35.26 -22.09
C MET A 841 1.28 36.52 -21.93
#